data_AF-A0AAD0X9A9-F1
#
_entry.id   AF-A0AAD0X9A9-F1
#
_cell.length_a   1.000
_cell.length_b   1.000
_cell.length_c   1.000
_cell.angle_alpha   90.00
_cell.angle_beta   90.00
_cell.angle_gamma   90.00
#
_symmetry.space_group_name_H-M   'P 1'
#
loop_
_entity.id
_entity.type
_entity.pdbx_description
1 polymer ?
#
loop_
_entity_poly.entity_id
_entity_poly.type
_entity_poly.pdbx_seq_one_letter_code
_entity_poly.pdbx_strand_id
1 'polypeptide(L)'
;MGIKSIGHGLNRRRQNNAPWWARNIKAVVGFLGLVSAITLAFFSYATWLIYLLLQSLKLWFKGLIQHGQAFQDPTHLGLTWSRVLDWTKAWPGNQLNNPWLIWGLLLGVIALSLSWYRIIRSYQSYNGFEKGAETFSSPDQLKKEYELIPDRNKSFPGYGGIPLVHYNRPVGSLIQSASYSPLFQKTKKKLAERFTLLPSGTYGIDQTTVNSLIYGITRSGKGVTEVEPLIDILSRAEKQASMEVNDPKLELFTKSKRMLERRGYRVYVLNLQNMAKSMSYNPLQVVVDYARRGYYDEAQREANRISSAIYQSNDDGGNSKFWNNSSVNLLNALILSQLDMAVRHNSWNRVTMNNIYRELTELGGQEIQDDAGLLTTRLSYYFKKMAQIKNKTQLQEMALEAFQQSNFAGDETAGNIYASMMEGIKIYQQRDIAQLTSMNSLDFRTMAFPRRLRVGFGQQLSLQTVYVIFYDDKGNEIEQRSQMIDRLGFLDFPIKAKLPRKYRIKIDFNHDLTDPELRKYHYCYQGTIKTHKRSPLDKGFKEAGKVTLEPLQSVILNDEEQQITFDYSEQPVALFLGTPPHNPSYNQLVSFAIDQSFNQMYQMALDNEKKCYTRVHFIIDEGGNLPKIQDLPTKFSIGLGSELLFDWVLQNKAQLRINYTKEEAETIISNCGNTLYILSKDKETAQEISDEVGHTTVNVMGHQLQGNVAELNGLNSNLDAVPVISMEELLRLRTGEMVVVRSTARTDQRGRIIRANPIFDTGKTRMPASWQFLNQTLDNKATIYDINVNTPHKRLMLKSLQYDYASDENDSELNQMIQLANEAPTRSAQVITEPATTASEELRQQLAQEKDWGALQKQLMACVDYQSSAYGEIRDLAVDAVASYVLAHLKLYEKCIRKRVS
;
A
#
# COMPACT_ATOMS: atom_id res chain seq x y z
N MET A 1 37.68 34.47 24.33
CA MET A 1 36.95 34.00 23.13
C MET A 1 36.07 32.85 23.53
N GLY A 2 34.76 33.00 23.36
CA GLY A 2 33.73 32.15 23.96
C GLY A 2 33.82 30.69 23.52
N ILE A 3 33.75 29.79 24.50
CA ILE A 3 33.44 28.38 24.31
C ILE A 3 31.98 28.33 23.85
N LYS A 4 31.75 28.39 22.53
CA LYS A 4 30.46 28.03 21.95
C LYS A 4 30.24 26.55 22.22
N SER A 5 29.10 26.25 22.86
CA SER A 5 28.62 24.90 23.13
C SER A 5 28.75 24.02 21.88
N ILE A 6 29.56 22.98 22.01
CA ILE A 6 29.73 21.94 21.00
C ILE A 6 28.39 21.23 20.86
N GLY A 7 27.80 21.29 19.67
CA GLY A 7 26.57 20.59 19.33
C GLY A 7 26.65 19.09 19.66
N HIS A 8 25.56 18.55 20.20
CA HIS A 8 25.43 17.16 20.69
C HIS A 8 25.33 16.09 19.58
N GLY A 9 26.07 16.21 18.47
CA GLY A 9 26.09 15.24 17.37
C GLY A 9 27.48 14.64 17.14
N LEU A 10 27.56 13.34 16.84
CA LEU A 10 28.74 12.56 16.40
C LEU A 10 29.90 12.31 17.39
N ASN A 11 30.30 13.26 18.24
CA ASN A 11 31.53 13.13 19.05
C ASN A 11 31.54 11.95 20.05
N ARG A 12 30.39 11.54 20.58
CA ARG A 12 30.31 10.47 21.59
C ARG A 12 30.43 9.06 20.98
N ARG A 13 30.09 8.87 19.69
CA ARG A 13 30.10 7.55 19.04
C ARG A 13 31.50 7.12 18.57
N ARG A 14 32.29 8.03 17.98
CA ARG A 14 33.70 7.75 17.62
C ARG A 14 34.61 7.60 18.86
N GLN A 15 34.39 8.40 19.92
CA GLN A 15 35.10 8.23 21.20
C GLN A 15 34.84 6.88 21.89
N ASN A 16 33.65 6.31 21.77
CA ASN A 16 33.34 5.00 22.38
C ASN A 16 34.08 3.83 21.70
N ASN A 17 34.42 3.96 20.41
CA ASN A 17 35.21 2.96 19.68
C ASN A 17 36.73 3.16 19.83
N ALA A 18 37.19 4.28 20.39
CA ALA A 18 38.60 4.48 20.69
C ALA A 18 39.07 3.47 21.77
N PRO A 19 40.35 3.06 21.76
CA PRO A 19 40.95 2.28 22.84
C PRO A 19 40.67 2.92 24.21
N TRP A 20 40.46 2.13 25.26
CA TRP A 20 40.00 2.62 26.57
C TRP A 20 40.86 3.76 27.15
N TRP A 21 42.17 3.72 26.88
CA TRP A 21 43.16 4.72 27.31
C TRP A 21 43.10 6.04 26.52
N ALA A 22 42.36 6.11 25.41
CA ALA A 22 42.14 7.31 24.60
C ALA A 22 40.73 7.92 24.76
N ARG A 23 39.86 7.33 25.59
CA ARG A 23 38.43 7.71 25.70
C ARG A 23 38.17 8.97 26.53
N ASN A 24 39.00 9.23 27.53
CA ASN A 24 38.85 10.40 28.39
C ASN A 24 40.20 10.84 28.95
N ILE A 25 40.28 12.10 29.39
CA ILE A 25 41.54 12.71 29.83
C ILE A 25 42.17 11.98 31.03
N LYS A 26 41.35 11.35 31.89
CA LYS A 26 41.83 10.58 33.06
C LYS A 26 42.54 9.28 32.64
N ALA A 27 41.97 8.54 31.69
CA ALA A 27 42.54 7.30 31.17
C ALA A 27 43.83 7.57 30.39
N VAL A 28 43.88 8.71 29.69
CA VAL A 28 45.07 9.20 28.98
C VAL A 28 46.18 9.55 29.96
N VAL A 29 45.87 10.33 31.00
CA VAL A 29 46.84 10.68 32.04
C VAL A 29 47.35 9.42 32.76
N GLY A 30 46.48 8.44 33.01
CA GLY A 30 46.87 7.15 33.57
C GLY A 30 47.81 6.35 32.66
N PHE A 31 47.53 6.29 31.36
CA PHE A 31 48.37 5.59 30.40
C PHE A 31 49.71 6.31 30.16
N LEU A 32 49.70 7.64 30.05
CA LEU A 32 50.92 8.45 29.98
C LEU A 32 51.78 8.25 31.22
N GLY A 33 51.19 8.25 32.42
CA GLY A 33 51.90 7.96 33.65
C GLY A 33 52.55 6.57 33.65
N LEU A 34 51.84 5.55 33.15
CA LEU A 34 52.36 4.19 33.04
C LEU A 34 53.52 4.08 32.04
N VAL A 35 53.39 4.69 30.86
CA VAL A 35 54.48 4.68 29.86
C VAL A 35 55.68 5.49 30.35
N SER A 36 55.46 6.64 30.99
CA SER A 36 56.52 7.43 31.61
C SER A 36 57.27 6.62 32.68
N ALA A 37 56.56 5.86 33.52
CA ALA A 37 57.17 4.98 34.51
C ALA A 37 58.00 3.86 33.86
N ILE A 38 57.51 3.25 32.77
CA ILE A 38 58.27 2.23 32.02
C ILE A 38 59.51 2.83 31.36
N THR A 39 59.40 4.00 30.72
CA THR A 39 60.56 4.67 30.12
C THR A 39 61.60 5.06 31.16
N LEU A 40 61.15 5.50 32.35
CA LEU A 40 62.03 5.85 33.45
C LEU A 40 62.75 4.61 34.00
N ALA A 41 62.04 3.50 34.19
CA ALA A 41 62.65 2.22 34.59
C ALA A 41 63.68 1.73 33.56
N PHE A 42 63.38 1.83 32.26
CA PHE A 42 64.28 1.41 31.19
C PHE A 42 65.57 2.26 31.15
N PHE A 43 65.45 3.59 31.20
CA PHE A 43 66.63 4.48 31.16
C PHE A 43 67.46 4.40 32.45
N SER A 44 66.83 4.25 33.61
CA SER A 44 67.54 4.00 34.88
C SER A 44 68.37 2.72 34.80
N TYR A 45 67.77 1.65 34.27
CA TYR A 45 68.44 0.36 34.08
C TYR A 45 69.59 0.46 33.06
N ALA A 46 69.36 1.08 31.91
CA ALA A 46 70.38 1.28 30.88
C ALA A 46 71.58 2.10 31.42
N THR A 47 71.32 3.14 32.21
CA THR A 47 72.39 3.95 32.79
C THR A 47 73.20 3.18 33.82
N TRP A 48 72.55 2.36 34.66
CA TRP A 48 73.24 1.50 35.61
C TRP A 48 74.11 0.44 34.92
N LEU A 49 73.65 -0.10 33.78
CA LEU A 49 74.41 -1.03 32.95
C LEU A 49 75.67 -0.36 32.37
N ILE A 50 75.56 0.88 31.92
CA ILE A 50 76.71 1.68 31.45
C ILE A 50 77.67 1.97 32.61
N TYR A 51 77.15 2.30 33.81
CA TYR A 51 77.99 2.51 34.99
C TYR A 51 78.80 1.26 35.37
N LEU A 52 78.17 0.08 35.35
CA LEU A 52 78.85 -1.20 35.56
C LEU A 52 79.95 -1.44 34.52
N LEU A 53 79.69 -1.08 33.26
CA LEU A 53 80.63 -1.23 32.16
C LEU A 53 81.84 -0.26 32.31
N LEU A 54 81.61 0.97 32.77
CA LEU A 54 82.67 1.94 33.05
C LEU A 54 83.50 1.57 34.29
N GLN A 55 82.86 1.02 35.33
CA GLN A 55 83.53 0.50 36.53
C GLN A 55 84.44 -0.67 36.18
N SER A 56 83.96 -1.63 35.38
CA SER A 56 84.78 -2.76 34.94
C SER A 56 85.93 -2.30 34.06
N LEU A 57 85.72 -1.32 33.17
CA LEU A 57 86.79 -0.69 32.40
C LEU A 57 87.84 0.01 33.27
N LYS A 58 87.41 0.72 34.33
CA LYS A 58 88.30 1.38 35.29
C LYS A 58 89.14 0.37 36.08
N LEU A 59 88.53 -0.72 36.55
CA LEU A 59 89.22 -1.81 37.24
C LEU A 59 90.20 -2.53 36.32
N TRP A 60 89.80 -2.77 35.07
CA TRP A 60 90.67 -3.31 34.02
C TRP A 60 91.87 -2.40 33.76
N PHE A 61 91.66 -1.09 33.61
CA PHE A 61 92.74 -0.10 33.41
C PHE A 61 93.69 0.00 34.62
N LYS A 62 93.16 -0.02 35.85
CA LYS A 62 93.95 0.04 37.08
C LYS A 62 94.84 -1.19 37.25
N GLY A 63 94.31 -2.36 36.87
CA GLY A 63 95.06 -3.61 36.79
C GLY A 63 96.17 -3.59 35.74
N LEU A 64 95.90 -3.00 34.58
CA LEU A 64 96.86 -2.83 33.48
C LEU A 64 98.05 -1.93 33.88
N ILE A 65 97.78 -0.84 34.62
CA ILE A 65 98.80 0.11 35.08
C ILE A 65 99.67 -0.46 36.23
N GLN A 66 99.10 -1.28 37.12
CA GLN A 66 99.83 -1.76 38.31
C GLN A 66 100.58 -3.08 38.13
N HIS A 67 100.20 -3.93 37.17
CA HIS A 67 100.77 -5.29 37.06
C HIS A 67 101.26 -5.70 35.66
N GLY A 68 101.19 -4.83 34.64
CA GLY A 68 101.88 -5.04 33.36
C GLY A 68 101.39 -6.22 32.50
N GLN A 69 100.26 -6.87 32.84
CA GLN A 69 99.59 -7.87 32.00
C GLN A 69 98.07 -7.70 32.08
N ALA A 70 97.39 -7.85 30.94
CA ALA A 70 95.93 -7.93 30.90
C ALA A 70 95.48 -9.27 31.49
N PHE A 71 94.69 -9.22 32.57
CA PHE A 71 94.23 -10.37 33.34
C PHE A 71 93.69 -11.53 32.47
N GLN A 72 94.08 -12.77 32.78
CA GLN A 72 93.69 -13.97 32.03
C GLN A 72 92.36 -14.62 32.46
N ASP A 73 91.67 -14.16 33.52
CA ASP A 73 90.38 -14.73 33.96
C ASP A 73 89.25 -13.70 34.14
N PRO A 74 88.10 -13.84 33.45
CA PRO A 74 86.99 -12.87 33.48
C PRO A 74 86.22 -12.80 34.82
N THR A 75 86.43 -13.74 35.74
CA THR A 75 85.68 -13.84 37.00
C THR A 75 86.11 -12.83 38.07
N HIS A 76 87.32 -12.26 37.95
CA HIS A 76 87.85 -11.25 38.89
C HIS A 76 87.27 -9.83 38.67
N LEU A 77 86.51 -9.59 37.60
CA LEU A 77 85.82 -8.32 37.35
C LEU A 77 84.54 -8.13 38.17
N GLY A 78 84.15 -9.13 38.97
CA GLY A 78 82.97 -9.05 39.85
C GLY A 78 81.63 -8.90 39.12
N LEU A 79 81.61 -9.14 37.81
CA LEU A 79 80.44 -9.13 36.92
C LEU A 79 79.89 -10.56 36.79
N THR A 80 79.22 -11.06 37.83
CA THR A 80 78.41 -12.28 37.73
C THR A 80 77.06 -11.93 37.11
N TRP A 81 76.45 -12.85 36.33
CA TRP A 81 75.10 -12.66 35.76
C TRP A 81 74.04 -12.30 36.83
N SER A 82 74.23 -12.79 38.07
CA SER A 82 73.41 -12.43 39.23
C SER A 82 73.50 -10.96 39.63
N ARG A 83 74.61 -10.28 39.38
CA ARG A 83 74.80 -8.84 39.64
C ARG A 83 74.33 -7.96 38.50
N VAL A 84 74.29 -8.46 37.26
CA VAL A 84 73.79 -7.74 36.07
C VAL A 84 72.27 -7.71 36.03
N LEU A 85 71.60 -8.69 36.65
CA LEU A 85 70.13 -8.78 36.71
C LEU A 85 69.55 -8.39 38.09
N ASP A 86 70.35 -7.75 38.95
CA ASP A 86 69.91 -7.33 40.30
C ASP A 86 69.17 -5.97 40.25
N TRP A 87 67.85 -6.05 40.04
CA TRP A 87 66.96 -4.89 39.92
C TRP A 87 66.95 -3.97 41.15
N THR A 88 67.34 -4.47 42.32
CA THR A 88 67.38 -3.68 43.55
C THR A 88 68.48 -2.61 43.54
N LYS A 89 69.52 -2.80 42.72
CA LYS A 89 70.65 -1.89 42.56
C LYS A 89 70.54 -0.95 41.37
N ALA A 90 69.68 -1.26 40.41
CA ALA A 90 69.35 -0.40 39.27
C ALA A 90 68.57 0.86 39.69
N TRP A 91 68.02 0.87 40.91
CA TRP A 91 67.33 2.02 41.50
C TRP A 91 68.12 2.62 42.69
N PRO A 92 69.32 3.20 42.47
CA PRO A 92 70.01 3.88 43.54
C PRO A 92 69.18 5.10 43.94
N GLY A 93 68.72 5.11 45.19
CA GLY A 93 68.05 6.26 45.78
C GLY A 93 68.91 7.52 45.59
N ASN A 94 68.29 8.54 44.98
CA ASN A 94 68.80 9.90 44.81
C ASN A 94 70.20 10.07 44.20
N GLN A 95 70.25 10.24 42.88
CA GLN A 95 70.98 11.37 42.29
C GLN A 95 70.21 11.95 41.10
N LEU A 96 69.52 13.07 41.33
CA LEU A 96 68.96 13.98 40.31
C LEU A 96 70.05 14.64 39.42
N ASN A 97 71.32 14.26 39.57
CA ASN A 97 72.47 14.80 38.84
C ASN A 97 72.86 14.02 37.58
N ASN A 98 72.02 13.08 37.10
CA ASN A 98 72.29 12.36 35.87
C ASN A 98 71.64 13.07 34.67
N PRO A 99 72.41 13.80 33.84
CA PRO A 99 71.85 14.59 32.73
C PRO A 99 71.12 13.71 31.71
N TRP A 100 71.54 12.46 31.52
CA TRP A 100 70.93 11.53 30.56
C TRP A 100 69.51 11.10 30.94
N LEU A 101 69.20 11.05 32.24
CA LEU A 101 67.88 10.68 32.74
C LEU A 101 66.86 11.79 32.44
N ILE A 102 67.30 13.05 32.56
CA ILE A 102 66.51 14.24 32.20
C ILE A 102 66.26 14.26 30.68
N TRP A 103 67.30 14.02 29.86
CA TRP A 103 67.17 13.99 28.40
C TRP A 103 66.30 12.82 27.89
N GLY A 104 66.41 11.64 28.51
CA GLY A 104 65.57 10.48 28.19
C GLY A 104 64.09 10.70 28.52
N LEU A 105 63.79 11.33 29.67
CA LEU A 105 62.43 11.75 30.01
C LEU A 105 61.89 12.78 29.00
N LEU A 106 62.70 13.77 28.62
CA LEU A 106 62.33 14.81 27.68
C LEU A 106 62.01 14.24 26.30
N LEU A 107 62.87 13.36 25.76
CA LEU A 107 62.64 12.68 24.48
C LEU A 107 61.43 11.75 24.52
N GLY A 108 61.23 11.03 25.63
CA GLY A 108 60.05 10.18 25.84
C GLY A 108 58.75 10.98 25.85
N VAL A 109 58.72 12.12 26.54
CA VAL A 109 57.58 13.04 26.57
C VAL A 109 57.33 13.67 25.19
N ILE A 110 58.37 14.01 24.43
CA ILE A 110 58.23 14.52 23.06
C ILE A 110 57.67 13.44 22.12
N ALA A 111 58.20 12.23 22.15
CA ALA A 111 57.73 11.12 21.31
C ALA A 111 56.27 10.73 21.64
N LEU A 112 55.92 10.72 22.93
CA LEU A 112 54.56 10.49 23.40
C LEU A 112 53.62 11.62 23.01
N SER A 113 54.04 12.88 23.14
CA SER A 113 53.22 14.04 22.76
C SER A 113 53.00 14.12 21.24
N LEU A 114 53.99 13.74 20.42
CA LEU A 114 53.85 13.62 18.96
C LEU A 114 52.94 12.46 18.55
N SER A 115 53.09 11.29 19.19
CA SER A 115 52.19 10.14 18.96
C SER A 115 50.76 10.46 19.39
N TRP A 116 50.62 11.14 20.53
CA TRP A 116 49.36 11.65 21.06
C TRP A 116 48.71 12.66 20.11
N TYR A 117 49.48 13.62 19.61
CA TYR A 117 49.03 14.60 18.61
C TYR A 117 48.55 13.92 17.33
N ARG A 118 49.29 12.93 16.80
CA ARG A 118 48.88 12.14 15.63
C ARG A 118 47.58 11.38 15.87
N ILE A 119 47.42 10.75 17.04
CA ILE A 119 46.24 9.96 17.39
C ILE A 119 45.02 10.87 17.59
N ILE A 120 45.13 11.98 18.34
CA ILE A 120 44.02 12.93 18.47
C ILE A 120 43.61 13.48 17.11
N ARG A 121 44.57 13.84 16.26
CA ARG A 121 44.28 14.37 14.91
C ARG A 121 43.56 13.34 14.03
N SER A 122 43.71 12.04 14.29
CA SER A 122 42.92 10.98 13.64
C SER A 122 41.48 10.86 14.16
N TYR A 123 41.19 11.39 15.35
CA TYR A 123 39.87 11.33 16.01
C TYR A 123 39.15 12.67 16.15
N GLN A 124 39.81 13.79 15.81
CA GLN A 124 39.17 15.11 15.71
C GLN A 124 38.32 15.16 14.43
N SER A 125 37.08 15.66 14.54
CA SER A 125 36.28 15.96 13.35
C SER A 125 36.94 17.09 12.57
N TYR A 126 36.91 16.97 11.24
CA TYR A 126 37.34 18.06 10.37
C TYR A 126 36.16 19.04 10.28
N ASN A 127 35.85 19.74 11.38
CA ASN A 127 34.77 20.73 11.43
C ASN A 127 35.01 21.81 10.36
N GLY A 128 34.41 21.63 9.17
CA GLY A 128 34.47 22.54 8.03
C GLY A 128 34.89 21.93 6.68
N PHE A 129 35.49 20.73 6.63
CA PHE A 129 36.01 20.12 5.38
C PHE A 129 35.51 18.69 5.10
N GLU A 130 34.54 18.20 5.86
CA GLU A 130 33.89 16.91 5.60
C GLU A 130 32.93 17.05 4.41
N LYS A 131 33.12 16.22 3.37
CA LYS A 131 32.27 16.17 2.18
C LYS A 131 31.14 15.12 2.28
N GLY A 132 30.95 14.51 3.46
CA GLY A 132 29.93 13.49 3.75
C GLY A 132 30.28 12.62 4.96
N ALA A 133 29.27 12.11 5.66
CA ALA A 133 29.42 11.30 6.88
C ALA A 133 28.49 10.07 6.91
N GLU A 134 27.95 9.67 5.75
CA GLU A 134 27.04 8.53 5.67
C GLU A 134 27.78 7.20 5.88
N THR A 135 27.11 6.25 6.51
CA THR A 135 27.67 4.92 6.81
C THR A 135 26.54 3.90 6.90
N PHE A 136 26.83 2.63 6.57
CA PHE A 136 25.87 1.55 6.77
C PHE A 136 25.58 1.30 8.26
N SER A 137 24.36 0.86 8.55
CA SER A 137 23.93 0.41 9.86
C SER A 137 24.73 -0.81 10.32
N SER A 138 25.27 -0.76 11.55
CA SER A 138 25.97 -1.91 12.13
C SER A 138 24.98 -3.01 12.56
N PRO A 139 25.36 -4.30 12.52
CA PRO A 139 24.50 -5.40 12.97
C PRO A 139 23.92 -5.22 14.39
N ASP A 140 24.67 -4.61 15.30
CA ASP A 140 24.21 -4.38 16.68
C ASP A 140 23.27 -3.19 16.83
N GLN A 141 23.28 -2.24 15.88
CA GLN A 141 22.26 -1.20 15.78
C GLN A 141 20.96 -1.80 15.23
N LEU A 142 21.04 -2.54 14.13
CA LEU A 142 19.89 -3.20 13.52
C LEU A 142 19.10 -4.07 14.51
N LYS A 143 19.78 -4.86 15.34
CA LYS A 143 19.10 -5.67 16.38
C LYS A 143 18.33 -4.84 17.42
N LYS A 144 18.65 -3.56 17.60
CA LYS A 144 17.94 -2.63 18.50
C LYS A 144 16.80 -1.91 17.78
N GLU A 145 16.92 -1.78 16.46
CA GLU A 145 15.97 -1.07 15.60
C GLU A 145 14.83 -1.96 15.12
N TYR A 146 15.09 -3.25 14.85
CA TYR A 146 14.15 -4.16 14.20
C TYR A 146 13.78 -5.37 15.04
N GLU A 147 12.49 -5.69 15.07
CA GLU A 147 12.02 -6.89 15.75
C GLU A 147 12.58 -8.13 15.06
N LEU A 148 13.26 -8.97 15.84
CA LEU A 148 13.91 -10.18 15.36
C LEU A 148 12.97 -11.37 15.51
N ILE A 149 12.44 -11.85 14.40
CA ILE A 149 11.54 -12.99 14.37
C ILE A 149 12.27 -14.26 13.92
N PRO A 150 11.81 -15.46 14.32
CA PRO A 150 12.32 -16.70 13.76
C PRO A 150 12.17 -16.74 12.23
N ASP A 151 13.19 -17.28 11.55
CA ASP A 151 13.22 -17.39 10.08
C ASP A 151 12.16 -18.33 9.49
N ARG A 152 11.68 -19.32 10.26
CA ARG A 152 10.70 -20.30 9.79
C ARG A 152 9.88 -20.93 10.92
N ASN A 153 8.75 -21.52 10.55
CA ASN A 153 7.86 -22.42 11.31
C ASN A 153 7.19 -21.87 12.59
N LYS A 154 7.88 -21.05 13.37
CA LYS A 154 7.35 -20.48 14.62
C LYS A 154 6.54 -19.22 14.34
N SER A 155 5.38 -19.11 14.98
CA SER A 155 4.62 -17.87 15.06
C SER A 155 5.35 -16.84 15.92
N PHE A 156 4.98 -15.58 15.76
CA PHE A 156 5.53 -14.45 16.51
C PHE A 156 4.43 -13.40 16.76
N PRO A 157 4.53 -12.63 17.86
CA PRO A 157 3.55 -11.61 18.20
C PRO A 157 3.58 -10.44 17.21
N GLY A 158 2.50 -9.66 17.16
CA GLY A 158 2.44 -8.47 16.30
C GLY A 158 2.05 -8.77 14.85
N TYR A 159 2.37 -7.82 13.97
CA TYR A 159 2.09 -7.93 12.53
C TYR A 159 3.30 -8.52 11.80
N GLY A 160 3.05 -9.19 10.67
CA GLY A 160 4.12 -9.48 9.72
C GLY A 160 4.57 -8.21 9.01
N GLY A 161 5.74 -8.27 8.38
CA GLY A 161 6.36 -7.12 7.74
C GLY A 161 7.42 -7.52 6.73
N ILE A 162 7.88 -6.57 5.93
CA ILE A 162 8.93 -6.81 4.93
C ILE A 162 10.24 -7.22 5.65
N PRO A 163 10.91 -8.31 5.23
CA PRO A 163 12.20 -8.67 5.76
C PRO A 163 13.27 -7.68 5.28
N LEU A 164 14.02 -7.10 6.21
CA LEU A 164 15.04 -6.09 5.90
C LEU A 164 16.47 -6.57 6.12
N VAL A 165 16.65 -7.58 6.97
CA VAL A 165 17.94 -8.20 7.28
C VAL A 165 17.73 -9.61 7.78
N HIS A 166 18.70 -10.51 7.56
CA HIS A 166 18.68 -11.86 8.11
C HIS A 166 19.94 -12.15 8.94
N TYR A 167 19.80 -12.89 10.04
CA TYR A 167 20.93 -13.36 10.86
C TYR A 167 20.95 -14.88 10.94
N ASN A 168 21.99 -15.50 10.40
CA ASN A 168 22.20 -16.95 10.50
C ASN A 168 22.65 -17.35 11.92
N ARG A 169 22.08 -18.44 12.44
CA ARG A 169 22.64 -19.20 13.57
C ARG A 169 23.65 -20.23 13.05
N PRO A 170 24.47 -20.90 13.90
CA PRO A 170 25.43 -21.90 13.43
C PRO A 170 24.82 -22.99 12.54
N VAL A 171 23.59 -23.41 12.85
CA VAL A 171 22.81 -24.37 12.03
C VAL A 171 22.43 -23.77 10.67
N GLY A 172 21.97 -22.52 10.62
CA GLY A 172 21.67 -21.81 9.36
C GLY A 172 22.91 -21.61 8.49
N SER A 173 24.04 -21.23 9.09
CA SER A 173 25.33 -21.15 8.39
C SER A 173 25.75 -22.50 7.80
N LEU A 174 25.51 -23.60 8.53
CA LEU A 174 25.75 -24.95 8.04
C LEU A 174 24.85 -25.28 6.84
N ILE A 175 23.54 -25.03 6.94
CA ILE A 175 22.56 -25.25 5.85
C ILE A 175 22.92 -24.43 4.61
N GLN A 176 23.25 -23.16 4.79
CA GLN A 176 23.64 -22.27 3.69
C GLN A 176 24.94 -22.74 3.03
N SER A 177 25.96 -23.13 3.83
CA SER A 177 27.22 -23.67 3.30
C SER A 177 27.05 -25.01 2.59
N ALA A 178 26.12 -25.86 3.06
CA ALA A 178 25.79 -27.15 2.47
C ALA A 178 25.11 -27.02 1.11
N SER A 179 24.42 -25.91 0.88
CA SER A 179 23.65 -25.65 -0.34
C SER A 179 24.53 -25.29 -1.54
N TYR A 180 25.72 -24.73 -1.31
CA TYR A 180 26.64 -24.28 -2.37
C TYR A 180 27.91 -25.13 -2.51
N SER A 181 28.22 -26.01 -1.55
CA SER A 181 29.46 -26.80 -1.57
C SER A 181 29.26 -28.13 -2.34
N PRO A 182 29.98 -28.38 -3.45
CA PRO A 182 29.90 -29.65 -4.17
C PRO A 182 30.54 -30.80 -3.37
N LEU A 183 31.57 -30.52 -2.54
CA LEU A 183 32.16 -31.49 -1.64
C LEU A 183 31.26 -31.73 -0.40
N PHE A 184 31.00 -33.01 -0.09
CA PHE A 184 30.16 -33.46 1.03
C PHE A 184 28.67 -33.07 0.97
N GLN A 185 28.16 -32.78 -0.23
CA GLN A 185 26.77 -32.37 -0.42
C GLN A 185 25.76 -33.40 0.15
N LYS A 186 25.96 -34.70 -0.10
CA LYS A 186 25.07 -35.77 0.42
C LYS A 186 25.07 -35.83 1.96
N THR A 187 26.23 -35.77 2.60
CA THR A 187 26.40 -35.86 4.05
C THR A 187 25.86 -34.62 4.76
N LYS A 188 26.18 -33.42 4.26
CA LYS A 188 25.66 -32.17 4.81
C LYS A 188 24.16 -32.02 4.61
N LYS A 189 23.61 -32.48 3.47
CA LYS A 189 22.16 -32.47 3.22
C LYS A 189 21.40 -33.39 4.18
N LYS A 190 21.88 -34.61 4.41
CA LYS A 190 21.29 -35.56 5.38
C LYS A 190 21.33 -35.02 6.82
N LEU A 191 22.39 -34.28 7.17
CA LEU A 191 22.50 -33.62 8.47
C LEU A 191 21.56 -32.40 8.56
N ALA A 192 21.48 -31.59 7.50
CA ALA A 192 20.56 -30.45 7.41
C ALA A 192 19.09 -30.90 7.56
N GLU A 193 18.70 -32.01 6.91
CA GLU A 193 17.38 -32.65 6.99
C GLU A 193 16.92 -32.96 8.44
N ARG A 194 17.85 -33.20 9.38
CA ARG A 194 17.52 -33.42 10.79
C ARG A 194 17.10 -32.14 11.54
N PHE A 195 17.50 -30.97 11.05
CA PHE A 195 17.30 -29.68 11.73
C PHE A 195 16.35 -28.73 10.98
N THR A 196 15.75 -29.18 9.89
CA THR A 196 14.93 -28.35 9.00
C THR A 196 13.67 -27.76 9.62
N LEU A 197 13.12 -28.41 10.64
CA LEU A 197 11.93 -27.94 11.37
C LEU A 197 12.28 -26.87 12.41
N LEU A 198 13.55 -26.76 12.80
CA LEU A 198 14.01 -25.78 13.78
C LEU A 198 14.40 -24.46 13.09
N PRO A 199 14.16 -23.31 13.74
CA PRO A 199 14.63 -22.02 13.22
C PRO A 199 16.13 -22.02 13.00
N SER A 200 16.57 -21.67 11.79
CA SER A 200 17.97 -21.67 11.39
C SER A 200 18.61 -20.28 11.51
N GLY A 201 17.78 -19.25 11.68
CA GLY A 201 18.17 -17.85 11.75
C GLY A 201 17.05 -16.99 12.31
N THR A 202 17.21 -15.68 12.13
CA THR A 202 16.19 -14.68 12.49
C THR A 202 16.13 -13.57 11.44
N TYR A 203 14.93 -13.13 11.08
CA TYR A 203 14.71 -11.93 10.25
C TYR A 203 14.53 -10.70 11.13
N GLY A 204 15.16 -9.59 10.77
CA GLY A 204 14.72 -8.27 11.19
C GLY A 204 13.64 -7.80 10.24
N ILE A 205 12.43 -7.58 10.74
CA ILE A 205 11.27 -7.16 9.93
C ILE A 205 10.82 -5.74 10.27
N ASP A 206 10.22 -5.08 9.29
CA ASP A 206 9.52 -3.82 9.49
C ASP A 206 8.01 -4.02 9.57
N GLN A 207 7.46 -3.89 10.78
CA GLN A 207 6.03 -4.03 11.04
C GLN A 207 5.24 -2.72 10.88
N THR A 208 5.91 -1.62 10.54
CA THR A 208 5.26 -0.31 10.40
C THR A 208 4.38 -0.26 9.14
N THR A 209 3.45 0.69 9.10
CA THR A 209 2.59 0.94 7.93
C THR A 209 3.34 1.76 6.90
N VAL A 210 4.12 1.10 6.04
CA VAL A 210 4.90 1.74 4.98
C VAL A 210 4.78 0.96 3.67
N ASN A 211 4.81 1.66 2.55
CA ASN A 211 4.93 1.03 1.24
C ASN A 211 6.39 0.65 1.00
N SER A 212 6.60 -0.45 0.28
CA SER A 212 7.93 -0.96 -0.03
C SER A 212 8.13 -1.04 -1.54
N LEU A 213 9.35 -0.71 -1.97
CA LEU A 213 9.79 -0.82 -3.36
C LEU A 213 10.96 -1.81 -3.43
N ILE A 214 10.85 -2.82 -4.29
CA ILE A 214 11.85 -3.88 -4.43
C ILE A 214 12.39 -3.88 -5.86
N TYR A 215 13.67 -3.59 -6.03
CA TYR A 215 14.37 -3.61 -7.32
C TYR A 215 15.15 -4.91 -7.54
N GLY A 216 14.79 -5.63 -8.60
CA GLY A 216 15.49 -6.84 -9.02
C GLY A 216 15.18 -7.25 -10.46
N ILE A 217 16.22 -7.40 -11.28
CA ILE A 217 16.09 -8.00 -12.62
C ILE A 217 15.63 -9.46 -12.55
N THR A 218 15.15 -9.99 -13.66
CA THR A 218 14.85 -11.42 -13.79
C THR A 218 16.09 -12.28 -13.45
N ARG A 219 15.89 -13.34 -12.65
CA ARG A 219 16.94 -14.22 -12.08
C ARG A 219 17.90 -13.58 -11.06
N SER A 220 17.63 -12.37 -10.57
CA SER A 220 18.39 -11.77 -9.45
C SER A 220 18.17 -12.49 -8.11
N GLY A 221 17.00 -13.12 -7.94
CA GLY A 221 16.60 -13.77 -6.69
C GLY A 221 15.42 -13.12 -5.98
N LYS A 222 14.90 -11.97 -6.44
CA LYS A 222 13.81 -11.21 -5.79
C LYS A 222 12.65 -12.04 -5.25
N GLY A 223 12.13 -12.99 -6.05
CA GLY A 223 11.01 -13.84 -5.65
C GLY A 223 11.36 -14.77 -4.49
N VAL A 224 12.57 -15.36 -4.52
CA VAL A 224 13.01 -16.33 -3.50
C VAL A 224 13.65 -15.69 -2.28
N THR A 225 14.20 -14.47 -2.38
CA THR A 225 14.83 -13.78 -1.24
C THR A 225 13.85 -12.88 -0.49
N GLU A 226 12.87 -12.28 -1.18
CA GLU A 226 11.95 -11.30 -0.58
C GLU A 226 10.49 -11.75 -0.62
N VAL A 227 9.92 -12.01 -1.81
CA VAL A 227 8.47 -12.22 -1.97
C VAL A 227 7.97 -13.49 -1.27
N GLU A 228 8.64 -14.63 -1.49
CA GLU A 228 8.27 -15.90 -0.84
C GLU A 228 8.44 -15.84 0.69
N PRO A 229 9.55 -15.28 1.24
CA PRO A 229 9.66 -15.02 2.67
C PRO A 229 8.61 -14.06 3.22
N LEU A 230 8.24 -13.00 2.48
CA LEU A 230 7.18 -12.07 2.89
C LEU A 230 5.84 -12.80 3.08
N ILE A 231 5.42 -13.63 2.13
CA ILE A 231 4.19 -14.44 2.24
C ILE A 231 4.25 -15.37 3.47
N ASP A 232 5.41 -15.99 3.74
CA ASP A 232 5.61 -16.82 4.93
C ASP A 232 5.53 -16.00 6.24
N ILE A 233 6.16 -14.83 6.29
CA ILE A 233 6.20 -13.95 7.46
C ILE A 233 4.80 -13.42 7.78
N LEU A 234 4.08 -12.88 6.79
CA LEU A 234 2.73 -12.34 6.95
C LEU A 234 1.75 -13.40 7.49
N SER A 235 1.91 -14.65 7.06
CA SER A 235 1.03 -15.75 7.47
C SER A 235 1.40 -16.39 8.82
N ARG A 236 2.63 -16.21 9.33
CA ARG A 236 3.06 -16.68 10.67
C ARG A 236 2.78 -15.71 11.80
N ALA A 237 2.60 -14.43 11.49
CA ALA A 237 2.28 -13.41 12.48
C ALA A 237 0.99 -13.77 13.24
N GLU A 238 0.92 -13.45 14.54
CA GLU A 238 -0.32 -13.62 15.31
C GLU A 238 -1.43 -12.68 14.82
N LYS A 239 -1.07 -11.46 14.38
CA LYS A 239 -1.95 -10.57 13.63
C LYS A 239 -1.73 -10.80 12.13
N GLN A 240 -2.39 -11.82 11.61
CA GLN A 240 -2.32 -12.19 10.19
C GLN A 240 -2.91 -11.09 9.32
N ALA A 241 -2.15 -10.66 8.30
CA ALA A 241 -2.63 -9.75 7.27
C ALA A 241 -3.27 -10.51 6.11
N SER A 242 -4.26 -9.91 5.47
CA SER A 242 -4.74 -10.35 4.15
C SER A 242 -3.72 -9.94 3.07
N MET A 243 -3.71 -10.67 1.95
CA MET A 243 -2.76 -10.43 0.87
C MET A 243 -3.45 -10.51 -0.49
N GLU A 244 -3.12 -9.58 -1.37
CA GLU A 244 -3.45 -9.59 -2.79
C GLU A 244 -2.13 -9.63 -3.57
N VAL A 245 -1.88 -10.72 -4.29
CA VAL A 245 -0.58 -11.05 -4.88
C VAL A 245 -0.71 -11.09 -6.39
N ASN A 246 -0.07 -10.16 -7.10
CA ASN A 246 0.12 -10.30 -8.53
C ASN A 246 1.18 -11.39 -8.77
N ASP A 247 0.80 -12.47 -9.44
CA ASP A 247 1.64 -13.64 -9.68
C ASP A 247 1.52 -14.08 -11.15
N PRO A 248 2.21 -13.40 -12.08
CA PRO A 248 2.11 -13.66 -13.51
C PRO A 248 2.44 -15.10 -13.93
N LYS A 249 3.13 -15.90 -13.10
CA LYS A 249 3.48 -17.29 -13.42
C LYS A 249 2.72 -18.31 -12.59
N LEU A 250 1.91 -17.86 -11.63
CA LEU A 250 1.23 -18.70 -10.65
C LEU A 250 2.18 -19.59 -9.83
N GLU A 251 3.46 -19.23 -9.75
CA GLU A 251 4.47 -19.96 -8.98
C GLU A 251 4.29 -19.72 -7.48
N LEU A 252 3.94 -18.49 -7.08
CA LEU A 252 3.70 -18.15 -5.68
C LEU A 252 2.42 -18.82 -5.19
N PHE A 253 1.35 -18.81 -5.98
CA PHE A 253 0.09 -19.49 -5.68
C PHE A 253 0.30 -20.99 -5.48
N THR A 254 0.96 -21.65 -6.45
CA THR A 254 1.16 -23.11 -6.42
C THR A 254 2.01 -23.54 -5.22
N LYS A 255 3.08 -22.81 -4.91
CA LYS A 255 3.95 -23.09 -3.75
C LYS A 255 3.29 -22.83 -2.40
N SER A 256 2.53 -21.75 -2.28
CA SER A 256 2.09 -21.22 -0.98
C SER A 256 0.69 -21.66 -0.56
N LYS A 257 -0.20 -22.02 -1.49
CA LYS A 257 -1.63 -22.30 -1.18
C LYS A 257 -1.81 -23.27 -0.02
N ARG A 258 -1.20 -24.46 -0.09
CA ARG A 258 -1.38 -25.52 0.93
C ARG A 258 -0.92 -25.03 2.31
N MET A 259 0.12 -24.21 2.35
CA MET A 259 0.63 -23.61 3.57
C MET A 259 -0.34 -22.57 4.12
N LEU A 260 -0.85 -21.67 3.27
CA LEU A 260 -1.80 -20.63 3.66
C LEU A 260 -3.11 -21.24 4.19
N GLU A 261 -3.65 -22.26 3.53
CA GLU A 261 -4.84 -22.98 3.98
C GLU A 261 -4.63 -23.63 5.37
N ARG A 262 -3.48 -24.30 5.59
CA ARG A 262 -3.12 -24.86 6.91
C ARG A 262 -2.98 -23.79 8.00
N ARG A 263 -2.60 -22.56 7.60
CA ARG A 263 -2.49 -21.40 8.50
C ARG A 263 -3.82 -20.65 8.67
N GLY A 264 -4.91 -21.13 8.07
CA GLY A 264 -6.26 -20.64 8.28
C GLY A 264 -6.73 -19.59 7.26
N TYR A 265 -6.00 -19.36 6.17
CA TYR A 265 -6.40 -18.43 5.12
C TYR A 265 -7.49 -19.00 4.20
N ARG A 266 -8.37 -18.11 3.73
CA ARG A 266 -9.18 -18.36 2.54
C ARG A 266 -8.37 -17.97 1.31
N VAL A 267 -7.98 -18.95 0.50
CA VAL A 267 -7.11 -18.73 -0.66
C VAL A 267 -7.92 -18.74 -1.96
N TYR A 268 -7.82 -17.66 -2.72
CA TYR A 268 -8.45 -17.46 -4.03
C TYR A 268 -7.39 -17.26 -5.11
N VAL A 269 -7.75 -17.59 -6.35
CA VAL A 269 -6.89 -17.32 -7.51
C VAL A 269 -7.74 -16.86 -8.69
N LEU A 270 -7.43 -15.70 -9.25
CA LEU A 270 -7.90 -15.26 -10.56
C LEU A 270 -6.88 -15.73 -11.60
N ASN A 271 -7.15 -16.85 -12.23
CA ASN A 271 -6.22 -17.50 -13.16
C ASN A 271 -6.63 -17.24 -14.61
N LEU A 272 -6.00 -16.25 -15.24
CA LEU A 272 -6.22 -15.91 -16.64
C LEU A 272 -5.39 -16.77 -17.62
N GLN A 273 -4.52 -17.65 -17.12
CA GLN A 273 -3.82 -18.66 -17.93
C GLN A 273 -4.67 -19.93 -18.14
N ASN A 274 -5.39 -20.34 -17.09
CA ASN A 274 -6.32 -21.46 -17.13
C ASN A 274 -7.59 -21.10 -16.36
N MET A 275 -8.55 -20.51 -17.08
CA MET A 275 -9.78 -19.97 -16.51
C MET A 275 -10.71 -21.06 -15.95
N ALA A 276 -10.54 -22.33 -16.36
CA ALA A 276 -11.24 -23.48 -15.78
C ALA A 276 -10.72 -23.88 -14.38
N LYS A 277 -9.61 -23.27 -13.93
CA LYS A 277 -9.06 -23.34 -12.56
C LYS A 277 -8.87 -21.94 -11.99
N SER A 278 -9.95 -21.15 -12.03
CA SER A 278 -10.00 -19.78 -11.51
C SER A 278 -11.21 -19.60 -10.60
N MET A 279 -11.17 -18.59 -9.73
CA MET A 279 -12.36 -17.94 -9.20
C MET A 279 -13.07 -17.16 -10.31
N SER A 280 -14.34 -16.81 -10.13
CA SER A 280 -15.05 -15.89 -11.00
C SER A 280 -14.93 -14.46 -10.49
N TYR A 281 -14.81 -13.49 -11.41
CA TYR A 281 -14.70 -12.08 -11.10
C TYR A 281 -15.47 -11.28 -12.15
N ASN A 282 -16.61 -10.71 -11.76
CA ASN A 282 -17.39 -9.82 -12.62
C ASN A 282 -16.98 -8.35 -12.30
N PRO A 283 -16.35 -7.62 -13.25
CA PRO A 283 -15.98 -6.22 -13.05
C PRO A 283 -17.18 -5.32 -12.69
N LEU A 284 -18.39 -5.67 -13.15
CA LEU A 284 -19.61 -4.92 -12.87
C LEU A 284 -20.26 -5.28 -11.54
N GLN A 285 -19.73 -6.24 -10.77
CA GLN A 285 -20.38 -6.69 -9.54
C GLN A 285 -20.59 -5.54 -8.54
N VAL A 286 -19.62 -4.64 -8.42
CA VAL A 286 -19.73 -3.47 -7.52
C VAL A 286 -20.86 -2.54 -7.98
N VAL A 287 -20.98 -2.31 -9.30
CA VAL A 287 -22.05 -1.52 -9.90
C VAL A 287 -23.41 -2.15 -9.63
N VAL A 288 -23.52 -3.48 -9.85
CA VAL A 288 -24.73 -4.27 -9.57
C VAL A 288 -25.10 -4.22 -8.09
N ASP A 289 -24.12 -4.34 -7.20
CA ASP A 289 -24.34 -4.28 -5.75
C ASP A 289 -24.90 -2.92 -5.33
N TYR A 290 -24.38 -1.81 -5.87
CA TYR A 290 -24.92 -0.48 -5.60
C TYR A 290 -26.34 -0.30 -6.15
N ALA A 291 -26.56 -0.65 -7.41
CA ALA A 291 -27.86 -0.49 -8.07
C ALA A 291 -28.95 -1.36 -7.44
N ARG A 292 -28.64 -2.63 -7.09
CA ARG A 292 -29.56 -3.54 -6.41
C ARG A 292 -30.02 -3.00 -5.05
N ARG A 293 -29.22 -2.14 -4.43
CA ARG A 293 -29.51 -1.51 -3.14
C ARG A 293 -30.14 -0.12 -3.29
N GLY A 294 -30.32 0.39 -4.52
CA GLY A 294 -30.89 1.72 -4.80
C GLY A 294 -29.86 2.87 -4.82
N TYR A 295 -28.56 2.60 -4.70
CA TYR A 295 -27.51 3.62 -4.77
C TYR A 295 -27.12 3.90 -6.23
N TYR A 296 -28.04 4.47 -7.02
CA TYR A 296 -27.83 4.64 -8.46
C TYR A 296 -26.71 5.63 -8.80
N ASP A 297 -26.52 6.70 -8.02
CA ASP A 297 -25.42 7.65 -8.21
C ASP A 297 -24.05 6.97 -7.99
N GLU A 298 -23.93 6.16 -6.94
CA GLU A 298 -22.74 5.35 -6.67
C GLU A 298 -22.48 4.34 -7.80
N ALA A 299 -23.55 3.71 -8.31
CA ALA A 299 -23.46 2.77 -9.42
C ALA A 299 -22.93 3.44 -10.70
N GLN A 300 -23.44 4.63 -11.04
CA GLN A 300 -22.95 5.40 -12.20
C GLN A 300 -21.50 5.85 -12.04
N ARG A 301 -21.10 6.33 -10.84
CA ARG A 301 -19.70 6.69 -10.58
C ARG A 301 -18.75 5.51 -10.77
N GLU A 302 -19.13 4.34 -10.27
CA GLU A 302 -18.32 3.13 -10.43
C GLU A 302 -18.32 2.62 -11.88
N ALA A 303 -19.45 2.68 -12.58
CA ALA A 303 -19.52 2.38 -14.01
C ALA A 303 -18.57 3.28 -14.81
N ASN A 304 -18.59 4.59 -14.53
CA ASN A 304 -17.70 5.54 -15.18
C ASN A 304 -16.22 5.25 -14.90
N ARG A 305 -15.86 4.87 -13.66
CA ARG A 305 -14.50 4.48 -13.31
C ARG A 305 -14.02 3.29 -14.14
N ILE A 306 -14.84 2.25 -14.29
CA ILE A 306 -14.53 1.08 -15.13
C ILE A 306 -14.37 1.50 -16.59
N SER A 307 -15.32 2.26 -17.13
CA SER A 307 -15.33 2.71 -18.52
C SER A 307 -14.11 3.57 -18.85
N SER A 308 -13.80 4.57 -18.03
CA SER A 308 -12.60 5.41 -18.20
C SER A 308 -11.30 4.62 -18.05
N ALA A 309 -11.30 3.54 -17.27
CA ALA A 309 -10.15 2.65 -17.17
C ALA A 309 -10.01 1.72 -18.40
N ILE A 310 -11.08 1.48 -19.15
CA ILE A 310 -11.03 0.77 -20.44
C ILE A 310 -10.48 1.67 -21.55
N TYR A 311 -11.01 2.88 -21.69
CA TYR A 311 -10.68 3.80 -22.79
C TYR A 311 -9.71 4.90 -22.36
N GLN A 312 -8.48 4.51 -21.99
CA GLN A 312 -7.42 5.44 -21.64
C GLN A 312 -6.68 5.92 -22.91
N SER A 313 -6.35 7.22 -23.01
CA SER A 313 -5.47 7.75 -24.06
C SER A 313 -4.07 8.02 -23.50
N ASN A 314 -3.05 7.40 -24.11
CA ASN A 314 -1.66 7.83 -23.94
C ASN A 314 -1.30 9.00 -24.89
N ASP A 315 -2.14 9.24 -25.90
CA ASP A 315 -1.99 10.32 -26.87
C ASP A 315 -2.84 11.53 -26.51
N ASP A 316 -2.20 12.70 -26.46
CA ASP A 316 -2.84 13.97 -26.13
C ASP A 316 -3.67 14.60 -27.26
N GLY A 317 -3.79 13.92 -28.41
CA GLY A 317 -4.52 14.39 -29.58
C GLY A 317 -6.02 14.62 -29.31
N GLY A 318 -6.58 15.68 -29.88
CA GLY A 318 -8.00 16.02 -29.71
C GLY A 318 -8.96 14.92 -30.24
N ASN A 319 -8.60 14.27 -31.35
CA ASN A 319 -9.42 13.22 -31.95
C ASN A 319 -9.47 11.95 -31.07
N SER A 320 -8.34 11.48 -30.53
CA SER A 320 -8.32 10.29 -29.65
C SER A 320 -9.13 10.53 -28.37
N LYS A 321 -9.02 11.74 -27.79
CA LYS A 321 -9.82 12.15 -26.63
C LYS A 321 -11.32 12.13 -26.92
N PHE A 322 -11.73 12.62 -28.08
CA PHE A 322 -13.14 12.57 -28.51
C PHE A 322 -13.65 11.12 -28.58
N TRP A 323 -12.98 10.23 -29.34
CA TRP A 323 -13.43 8.84 -29.51
C TRP A 323 -13.45 8.06 -28.19
N ASN A 324 -12.45 8.28 -27.33
CA ASN A 324 -12.40 7.65 -26.01
C ASN A 324 -13.55 8.14 -25.12
N ASN A 325 -13.78 9.45 -25.04
CA ASN A 325 -14.88 10.01 -24.23
C ASN A 325 -16.25 9.53 -24.73
N SER A 326 -16.48 9.51 -26.05
CA SER A 326 -17.70 8.95 -26.62
C SER A 326 -17.87 7.46 -26.30
N SER A 327 -16.79 6.68 -26.34
CA SER A 327 -16.81 5.25 -25.98
C SER A 327 -17.08 5.02 -24.50
N VAL A 328 -16.53 5.87 -23.61
CA VAL A 328 -16.80 5.86 -22.16
C VAL A 328 -18.29 6.12 -21.91
N ASN A 329 -18.85 7.16 -22.52
CA ASN A 329 -20.26 7.53 -22.35
C ASN A 329 -21.19 6.45 -22.90
N LEU A 330 -20.87 5.86 -24.05
CA LEU A 330 -21.67 4.78 -24.62
C LEU A 330 -21.62 3.53 -23.73
N LEU A 331 -20.43 3.15 -23.23
CA LEU A 331 -20.32 2.02 -22.29
C LEU A 331 -21.11 2.29 -21.00
N ASN A 332 -21.05 3.50 -20.45
CA ASN A 332 -21.87 3.88 -19.30
C ASN A 332 -23.37 3.75 -19.60
N ALA A 333 -23.82 4.19 -20.79
CA ALA A 333 -25.22 4.08 -21.20
C ALA A 333 -25.69 2.62 -21.26
N LEU A 334 -24.89 1.73 -21.83
CA LEU A 334 -25.22 0.29 -21.90
C LEU A 334 -25.18 -0.38 -20.52
N ILE A 335 -24.20 -0.05 -19.67
CA ILE A 335 -24.17 -0.55 -18.28
C ILE A 335 -25.47 -0.15 -17.57
N LEU A 336 -25.85 1.12 -17.62
CA LEU A 336 -27.05 1.63 -16.97
C LEU A 336 -28.34 1.04 -17.56
N SER A 337 -28.39 0.85 -18.89
CA SER A 337 -29.52 0.19 -19.53
C SER A 337 -29.67 -1.27 -19.07
N GLN A 338 -28.58 -2.00 -18.89
CA GLN A 338 -28.66 -3.37 -18.33
C GLN A 338 -29.08 -3.41 -16.88
N LEU A 339 -28.74 -2.39 -16.09
CA LEU A 339 -29.25 -2.28 -14.72
C LEU A 339 -30.76 -2.05 -14.72
N ASP A 340 -31.28 -1.21 -15.62
CA ASP A 340 -32.73 -1.04 -15.81
C ASP A 340 -33.40 -2.37 -16.20
N MET A 341 -32.84 -3.08 -17.19
CA MET A 341 -33.31 -4.41 -17.58
C MET A 341 -33.30 -5.40 -16.40
N ALA A 342 -32.23 -5.39 -15.60
CA ALA A 342 -32.11 -6.25 -14.44
C ALA A 342 -33.15 -5.95 -13.36
N VAL A 343 -33.53 -4.69 -13.18
CA VAL A 343 -34.62 -4.27 -12.29
C VAL A 343 -35.96 -4.76 -12.83
N ARG A 344 -36.27 -4.49 -14.10
CA ARG A 344 -37.54 -4.88 -14.75
C ARG A 344 -37.78 -6.39 -14.71
N HIS A 345 -36.73 -7.17 -14.96
CA HIS A 345 -36.81 -8.64 -15.04
C HIS A 345 -36.40 -9.38 -13.78
N ASN A 346 -36.05 -8.66 -12.70
CA ASN A 346 -35.45 -9.21 -11.48
C ASN A 346 -34.28 -10.19 -11.76
N SER A 347 -33.39 -9.81 -12.68
CA SER A 347 -32.34 -10.69 -13.23
C SER A 347 -30.93 -10.09 -13.13
N TRP A 348 -30.59 -9.62 -11.92
CA TRP A 348 -29.28 -9.05 -11.57
C TRP A 348 -28.06 -9.90 -11.95
N ASN A 349 -28.21 -11.22 -12.01
CA ASN A 349 -27.16 -12.15 -12.43
C ASN A 349 -26.85 -12.10 -13.94
N ARG A 350 -27.65 -11.39 -14.73
CA ARG A 350 -27.43 -11.19 -16.17
C ARG A 350 -26.61 -9.94 -16.48
N VAL A 351 -26.36 -9.05 -15.52
CA VAL A 351 -25.56 -7.84 -15.76
C VAL A 351 -24.08 -8.21 -15.85
N THR A 352 -23.56 -8.30 -17.08
CA THR A 352 -22.20 -8.78 -17.36
C THR A 352 -21.62 -8.04 -18.57
N MET A 353 -20.29 -7.90 -18.60
CA MET A 353 -19.60 -7.32 -19.76
C MET A 353 -19.85 -8.08 -21.07
N ASN A 354 -20.11 -9.40 -21.00
CA ASN A 354 -20.47 -10.20 -22.17
C ASN A 354 -21.85 -9.80 -22.72
N ASN A 355 -22.83 -9.59 -21.86
CA ASN A 355 -24.14 -9.13 -22.30
C ASN A 355 -24.07 -7.71 -22.84
N ILE A 356 -23.24 -6.82 -22.28
CA ILE A 356 -23.03 -5.47 -22.83
C ILE A 356 -22.45 -5.54 -24.25
N TYR A 357 -21.47 -6.40 -24.46
CA TYR A 357 -20.93 -6.66 -25.80
C TYR A 357 -22.05 -7.13 -26.74
N ARG A 358 -22.91 -8.05 -26.30
CA ARG A 358 -24.02 -8.56 -27.12
C ARG A 358 -25.07 -7.52 -27.44
N GLU A 359 -25.47 -6.72 -26.47
CA GLU A 359 -26.39 -5.59 -26.64
C GLU A 359 -25.91 -4.64 -27.74
N LEU A 360 -24.63 -4.23 -27.67
CA LEU A 360 -24.02 -3.39 -28.70
C LEU A 360 -24.03 -4.06 -30.07
N THR A 361 -23.72 -5.36 -30.17
CA THR A 361 -23.68 -6.05 -31.46
C THR A 361 -25.06 -6.30 -32.06
N GLU A 362 -26.07 -6.66 -31.26
CA GLU A 362 -27.41 -7.01 -31.73
C GLU A 362 -28.25 -5.76 -32.03
N LEU A 363 -28.11 -4.69 -31.24
CA LEU A 363 -28.82 -3.43 -31.45
C LEU A 363 -28.02 -2.45 -32.32
N GLY A 364 -26.70 -2.38 -32.17
CA GLY A 364 -25.86 -1.45 -32.93
C GLY A 364 -25.54 -1.92 -34.35
N GLY A 365 -25.61 -3.23 -34.61
CA GLY A 365 -25.23 -3.83 -35.89
C GLY A 365 -26.32 -3.87 -36.98
N GLN A 366 -27.55 -3.46 -36.67
CA GLN A 366 -28.69 -3.52 -37.59
C GLN A 366 -29.42 -2.18 -37.66
N GLU A 367 -29.85 -1.81 -38.86
CA GLU A 367 -30.61 -0.60 -39.12
C GLU A 367 -32.12 -0.90 -39.19
N ILE A 368 -32.92 0.08 -38.78
CA ILE A 368 -34.38 0.07 -38.84
C ILE A 368 -34.86 1.45 -39.34
N GLN A 369 -36.01 1.47 -40.01
CA GLN A 369 -36.69 2.74 -40.33
C GLN A 369 -37.43 3.23 -39.09
N ASP A 370 -37.18 4.46 -38.69
CA ASP A 370 -37.85 5.08 -37.55
C ASP A 370 -39.30 5.50 -37.90
N ASP A 371 -40.03 6.02 -36.90
CA ASP A 371 -41.42 6.46 -37.06
C ASP A 371 -41.61 7.60 -38.09
N ALA A 372 -40.52 8.26 -38.52
CA ALA A 372 -40.49 9.32 -39.53
C ALA A 372 -39.92 8.85 -40.88
N GLY A 373 -39.60 7.57 -41.03
CA GLY A 373 -39.03 6.97 -42.25
C GLY A 373 -37.52 7.18 -42.44
N LEU A 374 -36.82 7.71 -41.43
CA LEU A 374 -35.36 7.86 -41.44
C LEU A 374 -34.70 6.53 -41.01
N LEU A 375 -33.63 6.16 -41.71
CA LEU A 375 -32.79 5.01 -41.33
C LEU A 375 -32.00 5.35 -40.06
N THR A 376 -32.14 4.52 -39.03
CA THR A 376 -31.41 4.64 -37.77
C THR A 376 -31.00 3.26 -37.25
N THR A 377 -30.01 3.19 -36.37
CA THR A 377 -29.62 1.91 -35.75
C THR A 377 -30.68 1.45 -34.75
N ARG A 378 -30.86 0.14 -34.56
CA ARG A 378 -31.79 -0.38 -33.54
C ARG A 378 -31.43 0.12 -32.14
N LEU A 379 -30.14 0.35 -31.85
CA LEU A 379 -29.68 0.94 -30.60
C LEU A 379 -30.14 2.40 -30.43
N SER A 380 -29.95 3.22 -31.47
CA SER A 380 -30.45 4.61 -31.47
C SER A 380 -31.98 4.64 -31.32
N TYR A 381 -32.69 3.72 -31.99
CA TYR A 381 -34.14 3.59 -31.87
C TYR A 381 -34.57 3.16 -30.46
N TYR A 382 -33.85 2.23 -29.84
CA TYR A 382 -34.10 1.78 -28.46
C TYR A 382 -34.04 2.95 -27.47
N PHE A 383 -32.97 3.76 -27.52
CA PHE A 383 -32.85 4.95 -26.66
C PHE A 383 -33.85 6.05 -27.04
N LYS A 384 -34.21 6.20 -28.32
CA LYS A 384 -35.29 7.10 -28.76
C LYS A 384 -36.64 6.69 -28.16
N LYS A 385 -36.95 5.39 -28.07
CA LYS A 385 -38.15 4.87 -27.41
C LYS A 385 -38.09 5.04 -25.90
N MET A 386 -36.94 4.78 -25.28
CA MET A 386 -36.71 5.08 -23.86
C MET A 386 -36.98 6.56 -23.54
N ALA A 387 -36.59 7.49 -24.42
CA ALA A 387 -36.87 8.91 -24.27
C ALA A 387 -38.38 9.26 -24.31
N GLN A 388 -39.18 8.47 -25.03
CA GLN A 388 -40.64 8.64 -25.17
C GLN A 388 -41.43 8.11 -23.98
N ILE A 389 -40.82 7.33 -23.08
CA ILE A 389 -41.45 6.86 -21.84
C ILE A 389 -41.89 8.05 -21.00
N LYS A 390 -43.15 8.05 -20.53
CA LYS A 390 -43.70 9.16 -19.73
C LYS A 390 -43.10 9.22 -18.32
N ASN A 391 -43.18 8.11 -17.57
CA ASN A 391 -42.64 8.00 -16.21
C ASN A 391 -41.34 7.19 -16.25
N LYS A 392 -40.22 7.88 -16.45
CA LYS A 392 -38.91 7.23 -16.51
C LYS A 392 -38.42 6.85 -15.12
N THR A 393 -37.74 5.72 -15.02
CA THR A 393 -36.96 5.39 -13.82
C THR A 393 -35.68 6.22 -13.80
N GLN A 394 -35.09 6.42 -12.62
CA GLN A 394 -33.80 7.12 -12.50
C GLN A 394 -32.71 6.45 -13.37
N LEU A 395 -32.69 5.11 -13.44
CA LEU A 395 -31.74 4.39 -14.30
C LEU A 395 -31.95 4.68 -15.79
N GLN A 396 -33.20 4.80 -16.25
CA GLN A 396 -33.52 5.15 -17.64
C GLN A 396 -33.08 6.57 -17.99
N GLU A 397 -33.30 7.53 -17.08
CA GLU A 397 -32.84 8.91 -17.27
C GLU A 397 -31.32 8.97 -17.37
N MET A 398 -30.61 8.33 -16.43
CA MET A 398 -29.15 8.29 -16.42
C MET A 398 -28.58 7.58 -17.66
N ALA A 399 -29.21 6.49 -18.12
CA ALA A 399 -28.80 5.78 -19.33
C ALA A 399 -29.00 6.64 -20.58
N LEU A 400 -30.14 7.33 -20.67
CA LEU A 400 -30.45 8.23 -21.78
C LEU A 400 -29.48 9.41 -21.86
N GLU A 401 -29.19 10.05 -20.73
CA GLU A 401 -28.23 11.15 -20.65
C GLU A 401 -26.83 10.70 -21.12
N ALA A 402 -26.36 9.55 -20.63
CA ALA A 402 -25.07 8.99 -21.06
C ALA A 402 -25.06 8.66 -22.56
N PHE A 403 -26.15 8.12 -23.10
CA PHE A 403 -26.26 7.84 -24.54
C PHE A 403 -26.23 9.12 -25.38
N GLN A 404 -27.01 10.15 -24.99
CA GLN A 404 -27.01 11.45 -25.66
C GLN A 404 -25.61 12.09 -25.66
N GLN A 405 -24.86 11.96 -24.57
CA GLN A 405 -23.49 12.45 -24.48
C GLN A 405 -22.52 11.69 -25.39
N SER A 406 -22.78 10.42 -25.69
CA SER A 406 -21.99 9.67 -26.65
C SER A 406 -22.28 10.10 -28.10
N ASN A 407 -23.54 10.44 -28.41
CA ASN A 407 -24.04 10.69 -29.77
C ASN A 407 -24.07 12.18 -30.18
N PHE A 408 -23.28 13.06 -29.54
CA PHE A 408 -23.25 14.50 -29.88
C PHE A 408 -22.84 14.80 -31.32
N ALA A 409 -22.10 13.91 -31.97
CA ALA A 409 -21.64 14.07 -33.35
C ALA A 409 -22.64 13.57 -34.41
N GLY A 410 -23.83 13.13 -34.00
CA GLY A 410 -24.91 12.69 -34.89
C GLY A 410 -24.70 11.31 -35.50
N ASP A 411 -25.74 10.82 -36.19
CA ASP A 411 -25.84 9.44 -36.66
C ASP A 411 -24.74 9.04 -37.66
N GLU A 412 -24.14 10.00 -38.38
CA GLU A 412 -23.02 9.74 -39.31
C GLU A 412 -21.75 9.21 -38.62
N THR A 413 -21.57 9.50 -37.33
CA THR A 413 -20.39 9.12 -36.56
C THR A 413 -20.64 7.96 -35.58
N ALA A 414 -21.90 7.55 -35.41
CA ALA A 414 -22.29 6.50 -34.47
C ALA A 414 -21.56 5.17 -34.76
N GLY A 415 -21.43 4.79 -36.04
CA GLY A 415 -20.71 3.57 -36.42
C GLY A 415 -19.24 3.55 -35.98
N ASN A 416 -18.55 4.69 -36.05
CA ASN A 416 -17.16 4.81 -35.60
C ASN A 416 -17.05 4.72 -34.06
N ILE A 417 -18.01 5.32 -33.34
CA ILE A 417 -18.07 5.23 -31.87
C ILE A 417 -18.34 3.78 -31.45
N TYR A 418 -19.26 3.08 -32.12
CA TYR A 418 -19.57 1.67 -31.82
C TYR A 418 -18.37 0.77 -32.07
N ALA A 419 -17.65 0.98 -33.18
CA ALA A 419 -16.42 0.25 -33.47
C ALA A 419 -15.32 0.53 -32.42
N SER A 420 -15.11 1.79 -32.04
CA SER A 420 -14.12 2.17 -31.02
C SER A 420 -14.46 1.58 -29.66
N MET A 421 -15.73 1.63 -29.26
CA MET A 421 -16.19 1.02 -28.02
C MET A 421 -15.95 -0.49 -28.06
N MET A 422 -16.39 -1.16 -29.13
CA MET A 422 -16.29 -2.61 -29.25
C MET A 422 -14.84 -3.12 -29.16
N GLU A 423 -13.88 -2.37 -29.71
CA GLU A 423 -12.45 -2.68 -29.60
C GLU A 423 -11.97 -2.75 -28.13
N GLY A 424 -12.47 -1.87 -27.26
CA GLY A 424 -12.10 -1.85 -25.83
C GLY A 424 -12.69 -3.02 -25.02
N ILE A 425 -13.84 -3.56 -25.42
CA ILE A 425 -14.53 -4.65 -24.70
C ILE A 425 -14.50 -6.00 -25.42
N LYS A 426 -13.77 -6.12 -26.54
CA LYS A 426 -13.73 -7.34 -27.37
C LYS A 426 -13.30 -8.60 -26.61
N ILE A 427 -12.49 -8.46 -25.56
CA ILE A 427 -12.03 -9.61 -24.76
C ILE A 427 -13.20 -10.38 -24.13
N TYR A 428 -14.31 -9.71 -23.84
CA TYR A 428 -15.50 -10.29 -23.22
C TYR A 428 -16.37 -11.07 -24.20
N GLN A 429 -16.08 -11.03 -25.51
CA GLN A 429 -16.71 -11.90 -26.51
C GLN A 429 -16.24 -13.36 -26.34
N GLN A 430 -15.00 -13.56 -25.89
CA GLN A 430 -14.40 -14.88 -25.78
C GLN A 430 -15.10 -15.69 -24.69
N ARG A 431 -15.48 -16.93 -25.02
CA ARG A 431 -16.29 -17.79 -24.15
C ARG A 431 -15.70 -17.97 -22.75
N ASP A 432 -14.40 -18.19 -22.65
CA ASP A 432 -13.73 -18.47 -21.36
C ASP A 432 -13.73 -17.23 -20.46
N ILE A 433 -13.48 -16.05 -21.03
CA ILE A 433 -13.56 -14.76 -20.32
C ILE A 433 -15.01 -14.48 -19.92
N ALA A 434 -15.96 -14.61 -20.85
CA ALA A 434 -17.37 -14.39 -20.58
C ALA A 434 -17.89 -15.28 -19.42
N GLN A 435 -17.47 -16.55 -19.38
CA GLN A 435 -17.79 -17.45 -18.27
C GLN A 435 -17.11 -16.98 -16.97
N LEU A 436 -15.82 -16.65 -17.01
CA LEU A 436 -15.06 -16.16 -15.85
C LEU A 436 -15.68 -14.90 -15.24
N THR A 437 -16.18 -13.98 -16.07
CA THR A 437 -16.71 -12.67 -15.65
C THR A 437 -18.23 -12.65 -15.50
N SER A 438 -18.87 -13.82 -15.50
CA SER A 438 -20.33 -13.95 -15.39
C SER A 438 -20.87 -13.76 -13.96
N MET A 439 -20.01 -13.95 -12.96
CA MET A 439 -20.37 -13.92 -11.54
C MET A 439 -19.16 -13.53 -10.70
N ASN A 440 -19.38 -13.23 -9.42
CA ASN A 440 -18.30 -12.87 -8.51
C ASN A 440 -18.14 -13.89 -7.37
N SER A 441 -16.91 -14.32 -7.11
CA SER A 441 -16.58 -15.30 -6.07
C SER A 441 -16.12 -14.69 -4.73
N LEU A 442 -15.68 -13.43 -4.74
CA LEU A 442 -15.11 -12.76 -3.59
C LEU A 442 -15.58 -11.31 -3.51
N ASP A 443 -16.18 -10.91 -2.38
CA ASP A 443 -16.35 -9.51 -2.03
C ASP A 443 -15.04 -8.98 -1.42
N PHE A 444 -14.35 -8.08 -2.13
CA PHE A 444 -13.06 -7.55 -1.72
C PHE A 444 -13.07 -6.89 -0.33
N ARG A 445 -14.21 -6.31 0.08
CA ARG A 445 -14.36 -5.70 1.41
C ARG A 445 -14.09 -6.70 2.53
N THR A 446 -14.35 -8.00 2.30
CA THR A 446 -14.10 -9.06 3.30
C THR A 446 -12.62 -9.27 3.61
N MET A 447 -11.71 -8.80 2.76
CA MET A 447 -10.26 -8.88 2.99
C MET A 447 -9.82 -7.96 4.14
N ALA A 448 -10.41 -6.77 4.22
CA ALA A 448 -10.15 -5.75 5.26
C ALA A 448 -11.16 -5.81 6.42
N PHE A 449 -12.42 -6.15 6.13
CA PHE A 449 -13.56 -6.18 7.04
C PHE A 449 -14.24 -7.55 7.00
N PRO A 450 -13.67 -8.57 7.65
CA PRO A 450 -14.17 -9.94 7.54
C PRO A 450 -15.48 -10.18 8.30
N ARG A 451 -15.93 -9.21 9.10
CA ARG A 451 -17.18 -9.26 9.88
C ARG A 451 -17.96 -7.99 9.61
N ARG A 452 -19.18 -8.11 9.09
CA ARG A 452 -20.02 -6.98 8.69
C ARG A 452 -21.48 -7.30 8.96
N LEU A 453 -22.16 -6.37 9.59
CA LEU A 453 -23.59 -6.41 9.82
C LEU A 453 -24.22 -5.32 8.98
N ARG A 454 -25.23 -5.69 8.21
CA ARG A 454 -26.08 -4.72 7.51
C ARG A 454 -27.52 -4.91 7.91
N VAL A 455 -28.18 -3.82 8.29
CA VAL A 455 -29.60 -3.80 8.68
C VAL A 455 -30.30 -2.70 7.90
N GLY A 456 -31.40 -3.03 7.24
CA GLY A 456 -32.27 -2.07 6.55
C GLY A 456 -33.44 -1.67 7.43
N PHE A 457 -33.62 -0.36 7.61
CA PHE A 457 -34.68 0.31 8.35
C PHE A 457 -35.61 1.06 7.40
N GLY A 458 -36.79 1.45 7.90
CA GLY A 458 -37.71 2.32 7.17
C GLY A 458 -37.09 3.70 6.89
N GLN A 459 -37.53 4.34 5.81
CA GLN A 459 -36.96 5.62 5.34
C GLN A 459 -37.05 6.75 6.40
N GLN A 460 -37.99 6.66 7.34
CA GLN A 460 -38.12 7.63 8.44
C GLN A 460 -36.93 7.62 9.41
N LEU A 461 -36.18 6.51 9.46
CA LEU A 461 -34.99 6.35 10.30
C LEU A 461 -33.69 6.67 9.52
N SER A 462 -33.78 7.08 8.26
CA SER A 462 -32.61 7.47 7.46
C SER A 462 -31.91 8.71 8.04
N LEU A 463 -30.59 8.79 7.84
CA LEU A 463 -29.74 9.89 8.31
C LEU A 463 -29.68 10.09 9.85
N GLN A 464 -30.29 9.20 10.62
CA GLN A 464 -30.22 9.20 12.08
C GLN A 464 -28.97 8.48 12.58
N THR A 465 -28.47 8.87 13.75
CA THR A 465 -27.27 8.25 14.35
C THR A 465 -27.66 7.26 15.44
N VAL A 466 -27.13 6.04 15.40
CA VAL A 466 -27.50 4.99 16.34
C VAL A 466 -26.28 4.47 17.08
N TYR A 467 -26.47 4.06 18.33
CA TYR A 467 -25.49 3.24 19.04
C TYR A 467 -25.69 1.78 18.65
N VAL A 468 -24.66 1.17 18.06
CA VAL A 468 -24.62 -0.25 17.79
C VAL A 468 -23.80 -0.91 18.88
N ILE A 469 -24.44 -1.78 19.67
CA ILE A 469 -23.87 -2.41 20.86
C ILE A 469 -23.94 -3.91 20.72
N PHE A 470 -22.80 -4.59 20.89
CA PHE A 470 -22.70 -6.05 20.94
C PHE A 470 -22.52 -6.52 22.38
N TYR A 471 -23.28 -7.53 22.78
CA TYR A 471 -23.20 -8.15 24.10
C TYR A 471 -22.83 -9.62 24.00
N ASP A 472 -22.11 -10.11 25.01
CA ASP A 472 -21.87 -11.53 25.22
C ASP A 472 -23.10 -12.25 25.83
N ASP A 473 -22.97 -13.56 26.02
CA ASP A 473 -23.99 -14.40 26.65
C ASP A 473 -24.33 -14.00 28.09
N LYS A 474 -23.39 -13.36 28.77
CA LYS A 474 -23.52 -12.92 30.17
C LYS A 474 -24.06 -11.49 30.28
N GLY A 475 -24.22 -10.78 29.16
CA GLY A 475 -24.65 -9.38 29.11
C GLY A 475 -23.52 -8.37 29.26
N ASN A 476 -22.24 -8.77 29.17
CA ASN A 476 -21.13 -7.83 29.10
C ASN A 476 -21.02 -7.24 27.70
N GLU A 477 -20.73 -5.95 27.63
CA GLU A 477 -20.48 -5.24 26.38
C GLU A 477 -19.16 -5.70 25.74
N ILE A 478 -19.21 -6.00 24.45
CA ILE A 478 -18.07 -6.41 23.63
C ILE A 478 -17.55 -5.21 22.83
N GLU A 479 -18.47 -4.49 22.19
CA GLU A 479 -18.18 -3.38 21.29
C GLU A 479 -19.40 -2.46 21.21
N GLN A 480 -19.19 -1.16 21.44
CA GLN A 480 -20.17 -0.10 21.23
C GLN A 480 -19.58 0.98 20.35
N ARG A 481 -20.30 1.36 19.28
CA ARG A 481 -19.96 2.53 18.45
C ARG A 481 -21.21 3.21 17.91
N SER A 482 -21.12 4.52 17.71
CA SER A 482 -22.10 5.31 16.97
C SER A 482 -21.91 5.13 15.47
N GLN A 483 -22.98 4.92 14.73
CA GLN A 483 -22.97 4.87 13.27
C GLN A 483 -24.22 5.55 12.74
N MET A 484 -24.08 6.30 11.65
CA MET A 484 -25.19 6.93 10.97
C MET A 484 -25.84 5.95 9.99
N ILE A 485 -27.18 5.93 9.97
CA ILE A 485 -27.96 5.24 8.95
C ILE A 485 -27.89 6.06 7.66
N ASP A 486 -27.67 5.41 6.53
CA ASP A 486 -27.53 6.11 5.28
C ASP A 486 -28.85 6.70 4.74
N ARG A 487 -28.75 7.40 3.61
CA ARG A 487 -29.89 8.06 2.94
C ARG A 487 -30.99 7.10 2.48
N LEU A 488 -30.71 5.81 2.35
CA LEU A 488 -31.65 4.78 1.92
C LEU A 488 -32.20 3.96 3.11
N GLY A 489 -31.86 4.33 4.35
CA GLY A 489 -32.31 3.63 5.54
C GLY A 489 -31.47 2.41 5.92
N PHE A 490 -30.30 2.20 5.32
CA PHE A 490 -29.42 1.09 5.69
C PHE A 490 -28.33 1.50 6.66
N LEU A 491 -28.07 0.63 7.62
CA LEU A 491 -26.91 0.67 8.49
C LEU A 491 -25.92 -0.38 8.01
N ASP A 492 -24.76 0.03 7.50
CA ASP A 492 -23.62 -0.86 7.23
C ASP A 492 -22.58 -0.71 8.35
N PHE A 493 -22.40 -1.77 9.14
CA PHE A 493 -21.57 -1.76 10.34
C PHE A 493 -20.51 -2.87 10.27
N PRO A 494 -19.23 -2.55 10.00
CA PRO A 494 -18.15 -3.50 10.13
C PRO A 494 -17.87 -3.77 11.62
N ILE A 495 -17.55 -5.01 11.98
CA ILE A 495 -17.34 -5.40 13.39
C ILE A 495 -15.86 -5.68 13.66
N LYS A 496 -15.32 -5.06 14.71
CA LYS A 496 -13.91 -5.15 15.09
C LYS A 496 -13.65 -6.29 16.06
N ALA A 497 -14.56 -6.53 17.00
CA ALA A 497 -14.43 -7.55 18.02
C ALA A 497 -14.78 -8.95 17.50
N LYS A 498 -14.10 -9.97 18.06
CA LYS A 498 -14.46 -11.37 17.78
C LYS A 498 -15.66 -11.72 18.64
N LEU A 499 -16.69 -12.28 18.04
CA LEU A 499 -17.94 -12.55 18.73
C LEU A 499 -17.92 -13.96 19.35
N PRO A 500 -18.55 -14.13 20.54
CA PRO A 500 -18.73 -15.44 21.16
C PRO A 500 -19.74 -16.31 20.40
N ARG A 501 -19.87 -17.59 20.83
CA ARG A 501 -20.75 -18.57 20.16
C ARG A 501 -22.21 -18.12 20.09
N LYS A 502 -22.66 -17.37 21.06
CA LYS A 502 -23.98 -16.72 21.11
C LYS A 502 -23.71 -15.28 21.51
N TYR A 503 -24.45 -14.34 20.91
CA TYR A 503 -24.27 -12.91 21.11
C TYR A 503 -25.61 -12.21 20.94
N ARG A 504 -25.71 -11.01 21.51
CA ARG A 504 -26.85 -10.11 21.33
C ARG A 504 -26.38 -8.79 20.72
N ILE A 505 -27.20 -8.19 19.88
CA ILE A 505 -26.96 -6.90 19.24
C ILE A 505 -28.08 -5.97 19.67
N LYS A 506 -27.76 -4.77 20.14
CA LYS A 506 -28.72 -3.70 20.37
C LYS A 506 -28.38 -2.53 19.47
N ILE A 507 -29.31 -2.09 18.65
CA ILE A 507 -29.23 -0.86 17.86
C ILE A 507 -30.14 0.15 18.54
N ASP A 508 -29.55 1.13 19.20
CA ASP A 508 -30.25 2.11 20.06
C ASP A 508 -30.25 3.49 19.41
N PHE A 509 -31.44 4.05 19.19
CA PHE A 509 -31.61 5.38 18.60
C PHE A 509 -31.46 6.51 19.62
N ASN A 510 -31.26 6.19 20.90
CA ASN A 510 -31.03 7.19 21.94
C ASN A 510 -29.64 7.83 21.85
N HIS A 511 -29.42 8.65 20.81
CA HIS A 511 -28.19 9.38 20.55
C HIS A 511 -28.49 10.89 20.46
N ASP A 512 -27.52 11.73 20.85
CA ASP A 512 -27.70 13.18 20.93
C ASP A 512 -27.97 13.85 19.57
N LEU A 513 -27.40 13.27 18.50
CA LEU A 513 -27.59 13.71 17.11
C LEU A 513 -28.88 13.17 16.46
N THR A 514 -29.63 12.31 17.16
CA THR A 514 -30.86 11.72 16.63
C THR A 514 -32.05 12.54 17.05
N ASP A 515 -33.04 12.63 16.17
CA ASP A 515 -34.25 13.40 16.44
C ASP A 515 -34.94 12.92 17.73
N PRO A 516 -35.32 13.82 18.65
CA PRO A 516 -35.84 13.46 19.97
C PRO A 516 -37.02 12.47 19.93
N GLU A 517 -37.87 12.55 18.90
CA GLU A 517 -39.03 11.67 18.74
C GLU A 517 -38.65 10.22 18.41
N LEU A 518 -37.48 10.02 17.79
CA LEU A 518 -36.98 8.72 17.35
C LEU A 518 -36.10 8.04 18.41
N ARG A 519 -35.63 8.77 19.44
CA ARG A 519 -34.74 8.26 20.49
C ARG A 519 -35.32 7.12 21.33
N LYS A 520 -36.63 6.92 21.30
CA LYS A 520 -37.31 5.85 22.03
C LYS A 520 -37.12 4.47 21.39
N TYR A 521 -36.78 4.41 20.11
CA TYR A 521 -36.69 3.15 19.37
C TYR A 521 -35.36 2.44 19.65
N HIS A 522 -35.42 1.12 19.79
CA HIS A 522 -34.24 0.27 19.87
C HIS A 522 -34.56 -1.13 19.35
N TYR A 523 -33.64 -1.70 18.58
CA TYR A 523 -33.79 -3.00 17.95
C TYR A 523 -32.80 -3.99 18.56
N CYS A 524 -33.31 -5.08 19.14
CA CYS A 524 -32.53 -6.13 19.78
C CYS A 524 -32.54 -7.39 18.92
N TYR A 525 -31.35 -7.90 18.60
CA TYR A 525 -31.15 -9.12 17.81
C TYR A 525 -30.33 -10.14 18.59
N GLN A 526 -30.60 -11.42 18.34
CA GLN A 526 -29.81 -12.54 18.83
C GLN A 526 -29.20 -13.29 17.65
N GLY A 527 -27.96 -13.72 17.81
CA GLY A 527 -27.29 -14.55 16.82
C GLY A 527 -26.42 -15.61 17.45
N THR A 528 -26.02 -16.57 16.61
CA THR A 528 -25.11 -17.65 17.00
C THR A 528 -24.00 -17.78 15.97
N ILE A 529 -22.82 -18.21 16.40
CA ILE A 529 -21.68 -18.51 15.52
C ILE A 529 -21.49 -20.01 15.49
N LYS A 530 -21.50 -20.57 14.28
CA LYS A 530 -21.26 -21.99 14.02
C LYS A 530 -19.78 -22.19 13.71
N THR A 531 -19.22 -23.28 14.24
CA THR A 531 -17.84 -23.68 13.94
C THR A 531 -17.88 -24.92 13.06
N HIS A 532 -17.30 -24.82 11.88
CA HIS A 532 -17.19 -25.88 10.89
C HIS A 532 -15.75 -26.38 10.84
N LYS A 533 -15.55 -27.68 10.63
CA LYS A 533 -14.22 -28.26 10.36
C LYS A 533 -14.29 -29.01 9.04
N ARG A 534 -13.35 -28.75 8.13
CA ARG A 534 -13.27 -29.50 6.86
C ARG A 534 -12.67 -30.89 7.05
N SER A 535 -11.83 -31.06 8.08
CA SER A 535 -11.14 -32.28 8.43
C SER A 535 -10.89 -32.33 9.94
N PRO A 536 -10.74 -33.51 10.58
CA PRO A 536 -10.39 -33.63 12.00
C PRO A 536 -9.11 -32.88 12.40
N LEU A 537 -8.15 -32.74 11.47
CA LEU A 537 -6.86 -32.05 11.67
C LEU A 537 -6.91 -30.54 11.37
N ASP A 538 -8.03 -30.05 10.84
CA ASP A 538 -8.20 -28.64 10.47
C ASP A 538 -8.54 -27.80 11.72
N LYS A 539 -8.04 -26.56 11.77
CA LYS A 539 -8.33 -25.61 12.87
C LYS A 539 -9.83 -25.25 12.93
N GLY A 540 -10.56 -25.51 11.84
CA GLY A 540 -11.95 -25.16 11.68
C GLY A 540 -12.14 -23.67 11.41
N PHE A 541 -13.23 -23.33 10.75
CA PHE A 541 -13.62 -21.96 10.45
C PHE A 541 -14.96 -21.65 11.10
N LYS A 542 -15.17 -20.37 11.39
CA LYS A 542 -16.39 -19.88 12.02
C LYS A 542 -17.21 -19.11 11.02
N GLU A 543 -18.51 -19.37 11.02
CA GLU A 543 -19.50 -18.68 10.20
C GLU A 543 -20.66 -18.22 11.07
N ALA A 544 -21.33 -17.16 10.61
CA ALA A 544 -22.56 -16.69 11.21
C ALA A 544 -23.68 -17.74 11.06
N GLY A 545 -24.41 -17.98 12.15
CA GLY A 545 -25.75 -18.54 12.10
C GLY A 545 -26.78 -17.47 11.74
N LYS A 546 -28.07 -17.86 11.69
CA LYS A 546 -29.17 -16.92 11.44
C LYS A 546 -29.25 -15.91 12.58
N VAL A 547 -29.32 -14.62 12.24
CA VAL A 547 -29.61 -13.53 13.17
C VAL A 547 -31.13 -13.36 13.23
N THR A 548 -31.68 -13.32 14.44
CA THR A 548 -33.13 -13.22 14.67
C THR A 548 -33.43 -12.02 15.56
N LEU A 549 -34.42 -11.21 15.17
CA LEU A 549 -34.95 -10.14 16.01
C LEU A 549 -35.59 -10.73 17.27
N GLU A 550 -35.40 -10.07 18.42
CA GLU A 550 -36.08 -10.37 19.68
C GLU A 550 -37.18 -9.30 19.91
N PRO A 551 -38.45 -9.55 19.50
CA PRO A 551 -39.48 -8.51 19.53
C PRO A 551 -39.81 -8.04 20.94
N LEU A 552 -39.78 -8.96 21.92
CA LEU A 552 -40.09 -8.65 23.33
C LEU A 552 -39.08 -7.71 23.99
N GLN A 553 -37.87 -7.59 23.44
CA GLN A 553 -36.83 -6.69 23.95
C GLN A 553 -36.60 -5.48 23.03
N SER A 554 -37.38 -5.34 21.96
CA SER A 554 -37.23 -4.28 20.95
C SER A 554 -38.40 -3.31 21.01
N VAL A 555 -38.12 -2.02 20.84
CA VAL A 555 -39.12 -0.99 20.55
C VAL A 555 -38.90 -0.58 19.10
N ILE A 556 -39.69 -1.16 18.19
CA ILE A 556 -39.53 -1.00 16.74
C ILE A 556 -40.49 0.06 16.18
N LEU A 557 -40.03 0.79 15.16
CA LEU A 557 -40.86 1.66 14.35
C LEU A 557 -41.47 0.83 13.21
N ASN A 558 -42.78 0.56 13.29
CA ASN A 558 -43.57 -0.29 12.38
C ASN A 558 -43.16 -1.78 12.36
N ASP A 559 -44.12 -2.66 12.11
CA ASP A 559 -43.91 -4.13 12.02
C ASP A 559 -43.30 -4.58 10.67
N GLU A 560 -42.57 -3.71 9.99
CA GLU A 560 -41.93 -4.05 8.70
C GLU A 560 -40.72 -4.98 8.91
N GLU A 561 -40.67 -6.05 8.12
CA GLU A 561 -39.60 -7.05 8.20
C GLU A 561 -38.25 -6.43 7.79
N GLN A 562 -37.33 -6.36 8.76
CA GLN A 562 -36.02 -5.73 8.55
C GLN A 562 -35.14 -6.62 7.65
N GLN A 563 -34.50 -6.00 6.65
CA GLN A 563 -33.53 -6.70 5.81
C GLN A 563 -32.18 -6.81 6.55
N ILE A 564 -31.85 -8.00 7.05
CA ILE A 564 -30.62 -8.24 7.79
C ILE A 564 -29.68 -9.12 6.97
N THR A 565 -28.49 -8.61 6.71
CA THR A 565 -27.38 -9.38 6.13
C THR A 565 -26.24 -9.39 7.13
N PHE A 566 -25.71 -10.58 7.44
CA PHE A 566 -24.63 -10.72 8.40
C PHE A 566 -23.53 -11.64 7.88
N ASP A 567 -22.42 -11.03 7.49
CA ASP A 567 -21.22 -11.72 7.04
C ASP A 567 -20.25 -11.85 8.22
N TYR A 568 -19.85 -13.08 8.57
CA TYR A 568 -18.89 -13.31 9.64
C TYR A 568 -17.82 -14.31 9.22
N SER A 569 -16.57 -13.85 9.24
CA SER A 569 -15.36 -14.65 9.08
C SER A 569 -14.30 -14.17 10.07
N GLU A 570 -13.51 -15.10 10.60
CA GLU A 570 -12.26 -14.78 11.34
C GLU A 570 -11.01 -15.10 10.51
N GLN A 571 -11.19 -15.63 9.29
CA GLN A 571 -10.10 -16.05 8.42
C GLN A 571 -9.60 -14.89 7.56
N PRO A 572 -8.28 -14.65 7.49
CA PRO A 572 -7.70 -13.72 6.53
C PRO A 572 -7.82 -14.26 5.10
N VAL A 573 -7.72 -13.38 4.12
CA VAL A 573 -7.87 -13.72 2.70
C VAL A 573 -6.54 -13.59 1.99
N ALA A 574 -6.23 -14.56 1.12
CA ALA A 574 -5.11 -14.50 0.19
C ALA A 574 -5.64 -14.63 -1.24
N LEU A 575 -5.54 -13.57 -2.04
CA LEU A 575 -5.96 -13.53 -3.43
C LEU A 575 -4.71 -13.51 -4.33
N PHE A 576 -4.62 -14.45 -5.25
CA PHE A 576 -3.55 -14.50 -6.25
C PHE A 576 -4.09 -14.14 -7.63
N LEU A 577 -3.37 -13.29 -8.37
CA LEU A 577 -3.77 -12.80 -9.69
C LEU A 577 -2.78 -13.32 -10.73
N GLY A 578 -3.21 -14.28 -11.54
CA GLY A 578 -2.40 -14.88 -12.60
C GLY A 578 -2.70 -14.27 -13.95
N THR A 579 -1.68 -13.74 -14.61
CA THR A 579 -1.76 -13.19 -15.98
C THR A 579 -1.10 -14.12 -16.98
N PRO A 580 -1.58 -14.21 -18.24
CA PRO A 580 -0.90 -14.98 -19.27
C PRO A 580 0.18 -14.14 -19.96
N PRO A 581 1.43 -14.64 -20.01
CA PRO A 581 2.53 -13.89 -20.64
C PRO A 581 2.35 -13.73 -22.16
N HIS A 582 1.54 -14.59 -22.79
CA HIS A 582 1.31 -14.60 -24.23
C HIS A 582 0.09 -13.75 -24.66
N ASN A 583 -0.71 -13.23 -23.72
CA ASN A 583 -1.88 -12.42 -24.04
C ASN A 583 -2.05 -11.25 -23.05
N PRO A 584 -1.33 -10.13 -23.25
CA PRO A 584 -1.34 -9.00 -22.34
C PRO A 584 -2.71 -8.29 -22.25
N SER A 585 -3.60 -8.47 -23.24
CA SER A 585 -4.94 -7.86 -23.22
C SER A 585 -5.78 -8.29 -22.02
N TYR A 586 -5.52 -9.46 -21.42
CA TYR A 586 -6.24 -9.92 -20.23
C TYR A 586 -5.74 -9.25 -18.94
N ASN A 587 -4.54 -8.65 -18.95
CA ASN A 587 -3.95 -8.04 -17.74
C ASN A 587 -4.80 -6.87 -17.23
N GLN A 588 -5.63 -6.28 -18.08
CA GLN A 588 -6.59 -5.24 -17.69
C GLN A 588 -7.55 -5.71 -16.58
N LEU A 589 -7.99 -6.97 -16.61
CA LEU A 589 -8.85 -7.54 -15.56
C LEU A 589 -8.15 -7.58 -14.19
N VAL A 590 -6.83 -7.78 -14.18
CA VAL A 590 -6.02 -7.77 -12.95
C VAL A 590 -5.88 -6.35 -12.42
N SER A 591 -5.61 -5.37 -13.30
CA SER A 591 -5.58 -3.95 -12.90
C SER A 591 -6.93 -3.47 -12.35
N PHE A 592 -8.05 -3.93 -12.90
CA PHE A 592 -9.40 -3.63 -12.37
C PHE A 592 -9.64 -4.29 -11.01
N ALA A 593 -9.24 -5.55 -10.84
CA ALA A 593 -9.40 -6.22 -9.55
C ALA A 593 -8.65 -5.46 -8.43
N ILE A 594 -7.40 -5.05 -8.68
CA ILE A 594 -6.59 -4.30 -7.70
C ILE A 594 -7.19 -2.91 -7.43
N ASP A 595 -7.64 -2.20 -8.47
CA ASP A 595 -8.27 -0.88 -8.31
C ASP A 595 -9.56 -0.96 -7.49
N GLN A 596 -10.47 -1.87 -7.86
CA GLN A 596 -11.74 -2.05 -7.18
C GLN A 596 -11.55 -2.57 -5.76
N SER A 597 -10.61 -3.49 -5.53
CA SER A 597 -10.36 -4.02 -4.20
C SER A 597 -9.88 -2.91 -3.26
N PHE A 598 -8.92 -2.08 -3.70
CA PHE A 598 -8.45 -0.93 -2.95
C PHE A 598 -9.60 0.04 -2.64
N ASN A 599 -10.35 0.46 -3.66
CA ASN A 599 -11.39 1.49 -3.51
C ASN A 599 -12.52 1.02 -2.57
N GLN A 600 -12.95 -0.23 -2.69
CA GLN A 600 -14.01 -0.80 -1.84
C GLN A 600 -13.57 -0.91 -0.37
N MET A 601 -12.33 -1.34 -0.12
CA MET A 601 -11.79 -1.42 1.25
C MET A 601 -11.54 -0.03 1.83
N TYR A 602 -10.99 0.88 1.04
CA TYR A 602 -10.67 2.24 1.48
C TYR A 602 -11.92 3.05 1.80
N GLN A 603 -12.97 2.98 0.96
CA GLN A 603 -14.24 3.66 1.22
C GLN A 603 -14.87 3.16 2.53
N MET A 604 -14.93 1.85 2.73
CA MET A 604 -15.46 1.29 3.96
C MET A 604 -14.64 1.68 5.20
N ALA A 605 -13.32 1.83 5.06
CA ALA A 605 -12.48 2.36 6.13
C ALA A 605 -12.83 3.82 6.45
N LEU A 606 -12.98 4.67 5.43
CA LEU A 606 -13.33 6.08 5.57
C LEU A 606 -14.67 6.31 6.27
N ASP A 607 -15.67 5.52 5.91
CA ASP A 607 -17.03 5.61 6.49
C ASP A 607 -17.09 5.15 7.97
N ASN A 608 -15.96 4.67 8.50
CA ASN A 608 -15.80 4.14 9.84
C ASN A 608 -14.61 4.79 10.57
N GLU A 609 -13.79 4.03 11.30
CA GLU A 609 -12.66 4.53 12.10
C GLU A 609 -11.43 4.94 11.26
N LYS A 610 -11.57 5.13 9.93
CA LYS A 610 -10.49 5.40 8.96
C LYS A 610 -9.40 4.32 8.91
N LYS A 611 -9.70 3.11 9.39
CA LYS A 611 -8.76 1.98 9.45
C LYS A 611 -9.42 0.66 9.09
N CYS A 612 -8.72 -0.17 8.34
CA CYS A 612 -9.10 -1.57 8.16
C CYS A 612 -8.90 -2.37 9.45
N TYR A 613 -9.76 -3.36 9.70
CA TYR A 613 -9.64 -4.23 10.88
C TYR A 613 -8.65 -5.36 10.68
N THR A 614 -8.46 -5.75 9.42
CA THR A 614 -7.37 -6.62 8.97
C THR A 614 -6.50 -5.82 8.02
N ARG A 615 -5.20 -5.74 8.31
CA ARG A 615 -4.22 -5.13 7.40
C ARG A 615 -4.18 -5.89 6.08
N VAL A 616 -4.04 -5.17 4.95
CA VAL A 616 -3.97 -5.78 3.63
C VAL A 616 -2.67 -5.38 2.92
N HIS A 617 -1.94 -6.38 2.44
CA HIS A 617 -0.73 -6.20 1.63
C HIS A 617 -1.05 -6.47 0.15
N PHE A 618 -0.78 -5.47 -0.69
CA PHE A 618 -0.77 -5.59 -2.14
C PHE A 618 0.65 -5.91 -2.60
N ILE A 619 0.93 -7.20 -2.79
CA ILE A 619 2.24 -7.70 -3.21
C ILE A 619 2.24 -7.79 -4.73
N ILE A 620 2.77 -6.76 -5.38
CA ILE A 620 2.70 -6.65 -6.84
C ILE A 620 4.02 -7.14 -7.44
N ASP A 621 4.14 -8.46 -7.65
CA ASP A 621 5.29 -9.01 -8.36
C ASP A 621 5.25 -8.63 -9.84
N GLU A 622 6.39 -8.22 -10.41
CA GLU A 622 6.50 -7.73 -11.78
C GLU A 622 5.46 -6.64 -12.16
N GLY A 623 5.20 -5.68 -11.26
CA GLY A 623 4.16 -4.65 -11.44
C GLY A 623 4.29 -3.78 -12.69
N GLY A 624 5.49 -3.68 -13.28
CA GLY A 624 5.71 -2.98 -14.55
C GLY A 624 5.02 -3.61 -15.77
N ASN A 625 4.56 -4.87 -15.66
CA ASN A 625 3.85 -5.56 -16.75
C ASN A 625 2.31 -5.34 -16.69
N LEU A 626 1.80 -4.71 -15.63
CA LEU A 626 0.37 -4.44 -15.48
C LEU A 626 0.00 -3.14 -16.20
N PRO A 627 -1.12 -3.09 -16.93
CA PRO A 627 -1.71 -1.85 -17.40
C PRO A 627 -1.91 -0.85 -16.27
N LYS A 628 -1.97 0.43 -16.61
CA LYS A 628 -2.16 1.52 -15.64
C LYS A 628 -3.35 1.24 -14.72
N ILE A 629 -3.06 1.09 -13.43
CA ILE A 629 -4.04 1.13 -12.35
C ILE A 629 -4.40 2.60 -12.14
N GLN A 630 -5.68 2.94 -12.24
CA GLN A 630 -6.17 4.31 -12.11
C GLN A 630 -5.78 4.92 -10.76
N ASP A 631 -5.45 6.20 -10.73
CA ASP A 631 -5.12 6.98 -9.52
C ASP A 631 -4.09 6.32 -8.56
N LEU A 632 -3.20 5.47 -9.08
CA LEU A 632 -2.24 4.74 -8.24
C LEU A 632 -1.36 5.65 -7.36
N PRO A 633 -0.83 6.81 -7.82
CA PRO A 633 -0.06 7.72 -6.97
C PRO A 633 -0.84 8.16 -5.73
N THR A 634 -2.11 8.51 -5.90
CA THR A 634 -3.01 8.90 -4.81
C THR A 634 -3.24 7.73 -3.85
N LYS A 635 -3.43 6.51 -4.37
CA LYS A 635 -3.60 5.30 -3.54
C LYS A 635 -2.39 5.02 -2.66
N PHE A 636 -1.17 5.20 -3.17
CA PHE A 636 0.08 5.05 -2.40
C PHE A 636 0.16 6.07 -1.26
N SER A 637 -0.29 7.31 -1.48
CA SER A 637 -0.28 8.35 -0.45
C SER A 637 -1.33 8.16 0.64
N ILE A 638 -2.55 7.72 0.30
CA ILE A 638 -3.66 7.65 1.27
C ILE A 638 -3.82 6.27 1.93
N GLY A 639 -3.37 5.19 1.28
CA GLY A 639 -3.62 3.81 1.71
C GLY A 639 -3.03 3.46 3.08
N LEU A 640 -1.86 4.02 3.41
CA LEU A 640 -1.14 3.71 4.65
C LEU A 640 -1.94 4.06 5.91
N GLY A 641 -2.69 5.16 5.89
CA GLY A 641 -3.54 5.58 7.01
C GLY A 641 -4.64 4.56 7.32
N SER A 642 -5.09 3.84 6.29
CA SER A 642 -6.16 2.84 6.36
C SER A 642 -5.65 1.41 6.51
N GLU A 643 -4.35 1.18 6.74
CA GLU A 643 -3.73 -0.17 6.82
C GLU A 643 -3.78 -0.95 5.48
N LEU A 644 -3.73 -0.23 4.35
CA LEU A 644 -3.57 -0.79 2.99
C LEU A 644 -2.15 -0.46 2.50
N LEU A 645 -1.30 -1.48 2.35
CA LEU A 645 0.12 -1.31 2.05
C LEU A 645 0.45 -1.90 0.68
N PHE A 646 1.30 -1.22 -0.08
CA PHE A 646 1.82 -1.72 -1.35
C PHE A 646 3.27 -2.18 -1.20
N ASP A 647 3.54 -3.41 -1.64
CA ASP A 647 4.87 -3.99 -1.78
C ASP A 647 5.12 -4.19 -3.29
N TRP A 648 5.76 -3.19 -3.91
CA TRP A 648 5.88 -3.07 -5.35
C TRP A 648 7.22 -3.64 -5.85
N VAL A 649 7.18 -4.67 -6.70
CA VAL A 649 8.39 -5.35 -7.17
C VAL A 649 8.65 -5.02 -8.65
N LEU A 650 9.75 -4.30 -8.89
CA LEU A 650 10.15 -3.83 -10.22
C LEU A 650 11.54 -4.34 -10.61
N GLN A 651 11.83 -4.37 -11.90
CA GLN A 651 13.20 -4.61 -12.37
C GLN A 651 14.05 -3.34 -12.31
N ASN A 652 13.45 -2.19 -12.63
CA ASN A 652 14.06 -0.87 -12.62
C ASN A 652 12.96 0.21 -12.62
N LYS A 653 13.37 1.48 -12.49
CA LYS A 653 12.47 2.64 -12.52
C LYS A 653 11.80 2.84 -13.88
N ALA A 654 12.51 2.52 -14.96
CA ALA A 654 12.00 2.67 -16.33
C ALA A 654 10.74 1.83 -16.61
N GLN A 655 10.60 0.66 -15.96
CA GLN A 655 9.38 -0.16 -16.10
C GLN A 655 8.12 0.55 -15.61
N LEU A 656 8.21 1.36 -14.55
CA LEU A 656 7.06 2.12 -14.07
C LEU A 656 6.68 3.21 -15.08
N ARG A 657 7.67 3.83 -15.73
CA ARG A 657 7.49 4.87 -16.75
C ARG A 657 6.88 4.37 -18.07
N ILE A 658 6.65 3.06 -18.23
CA ILE A 658 5.96 2.51 -19.42
C ILE A 658 4.46 2.86 -19.39
N ASN A 659 3.83 2.71 -18.22
CA ASN A 659 2.38 2.87 -18.05
C ASN A 659 2.01 4.10 -17.20
N TYR A 660 2.98 4.73 -16.56
CA TYR A 660 2.79 5.92 -15.75
C TYR A 660 3.65 7.06 -16.29
N THR A 661 3.17 8.30 -16.19
CA THR A 661 3.98 9.46 -16.56
C THR A 661 5.20 9.56 -15.62
N LYS A 662 6.21 10.33 -16.02
CA LYS A 662 7.41 10.52 -15.19
C LYS A 662 7.07 11.05 -13.80
N GLU A 663 6.14 12.02 -13.73
CA GLU A 663 5.68 12.64 -12.47
C GLU A 663 4.89 11.65 -11.60
N GLU A 664 4.01 10.84 -12.21
CA GLU A 664 3.28 9.78 -11.51
C GLU A 664 4.24 8.74 -10.92
N ALA A 665 5.23 8.30 -11.71
CA ALA A 665 6.22 7.33 -11.28
C ALA A 665 7.09 7.83 -10.11
N GLU A 666 7.54 9.09 -10.17
CA GLU A 666 8.32 9.71 -9.08
C GLU A 666 7.47 9.89 -7.81
N THR A 667 6.18 10.20 -7.96
CA THR A 667 5.24 10.27 -6.84
C THR A 667 5.06 8.89 -6.19
N ILE A 668 4.88 7.83 -6.96
CA ILE A 668 4.76 6.46 -6.43
C ILE A 668 6.03 6.06 -5.65
N ILE A 669 7.21 6.27 -6.22
CA ILE A 669 8.49 5.91 -5.60
C ILE A 669 8.74 6.71 -4.32
N SER A 670 8.47 8.02 -4.31
CA SER A 670 8.67 8.86 -3.13
C SER A 670 7.73 8.54 -1.95
N ASN A 671 6.58 7.91 -2.23
CA ASN A 671 5.67 7.39 -1.20
C ASN A 671 6.07 6.00 -0.66
N CYS A 672 7.17 5.42 -1.15
CA CYS A 672 7.74 4.18 -0.60
C CYS A 672 8.72 4.51 0.54
N GLY A 673 8.41 4.03 1.75
CA GLY A 673 9.26 4.25 2.93
C GLY A 673 10.49 3.35 2.95
N ASN A 674 10.39 2.19 2.30
CA ASN A 674 11.46 1.19 2.18
C ASN A 674 11.80 0.99 0.69
N THR A 675 13.09 1.05 0.35
CA THR A 675 13.62 0.70 -0.96
C THR A 675 14.65 -0.41 -0.81
N LEU A 676 14.36 -1.58 -1.37
CA LEU A 676 15.21 -2.77 -1.32
C LEU A 676 15.82 -2.99 -2.71
N TYR A 677 17.13 -2.77 -2.84
CA TYR A 677 17.89 -2.95 -4.07
C TYR A 677 18.67 -4.26 -4.03
N ILE A 678 18.25 -5.23 -4.85
CA ILE A 678 18.91 -6.54 -4.97
C ILE A 678 19.91 -6.51 -6.13
N LEU A 679 19.44 -6.19 -7.34
CA LEU A 679 20.29 -6.11 -8.53
C LEU A 679 19.53 -5.46 -9.70
N SER A 680 20.10 -4.40 -10.28
CA SER A 680 19.65 -3.80 -11.54
C SER A 680 20.75 -3.83 -12.59
N LYS A 681 20.39 -3.83 -13.88
CA LYS A 681 21.32 -3.53 -14.99
C LYS A 681 21.25 -2.07 -15.44
N ASP A 682 20.26 -1.35 -14.96
CA ASP A 682 20.04 0.04 -15.31
C ASP A 682 20.97 0.95 -14.47
N LYS A 683 21.74 1.78 -15.17
CA LYS A 683 22.70 2.70 -14.54
C LYS A 683 22.00 3.85 -13.84
N GLU A 684 20.89 4.36 -14.39
CA GLU A 684 20.13 5.46 -13.78
C GLU A 684 19.63 5.03 -12.40
N THR A 685 18.94 3.88 -12.32
CA THR A 685 18.46 3.32 -11.04
C THR A 685 19.63 3.06 -10.06
N ALA A 686 20.75 2.48 -10.52
CA ALA A 686 21.88 2.20 -9.64
C ALA A 686 22.57 3.47 -9.11
N GLN A 687 22.68 4.51 -9.95
CA GLN A 687 23.23 5.80 -9.56
C GLN A 687 22.32 6.49 -8.53
N GLU A 688 21.01 6.48 -8.73
CA GLU A 688 20.02 7.02 -7.79
C GLU A 688 20.14 6.36 -6.41
N ILE A 689 20.27 5.04 -6.34
CA ILE A 689 20.48 4.33 -5.08
C ILE A 689 21.83 4.67 -4.44
N SER A 690 22.91 4.79 -5.22
CA SER A 690 24.21 5.25 -4.72
C SER A 690 24.13 6.64 -4.09
N ASP A 691 23.39 7.55 -4.73
CA ASP A 691 23.19 8.92 -4.27
C ASP A 691 22.29 8.97 -3.02
N GLU A 692 21.24 8.13 -2.95
CA GLU A 692 20.38 7.98 -1.77
C GLU A 692 21.13 7.42 -0.55
N VAL A 693 22.06 6.47 -0.74
CA VAL A 693 22.92 5.94 0.34
C VAL A 693 23.90 7.03 0.81
N GLY A 694 24.40 7.83 -0.13
CA GLY A 694 25.21 9.02 0.14
C GLY A 694 26.72 8.77 0.19
N HIS A 695 27.45 9.80 0.64
CA HIS A 695 28.90 9.87 0.56
C HIS A 695 29.55 9.88 1.95
N THR A 696 30.75 9.31 2.05
CA THR A 696 31.62 9.39 3.21
C THR A 696 32.92 10.12 2.87
N THR A 697 33.43 10.90 3.81
CA THR A 697 34.73 11.57 3.65
C THR A 697 35.85 10.58 3.94
N VAL A 698 36.78 10.43 3.00
CA VAL A 698 38.01 9.64 3.18
C VAL A 698 39.24 10.52 3.03
N ASN A 699 40.31 10.19 3.76
CA ASN A 699 41.60 10.86 3.63
C ASN A 699 42.43 10.13 2.59
N VAL A 700 42.64 10.77 1.44
CA VAL A 700 43.47 10.24 0.35
C VAL A 700 44.90 10.74 0.55
N MET A 701 45.82 9.80 0.79
CA MET A 701 47.25 10.09 0.86
C MET A 701 47.86 9.90 -0.52
N GLY A 702 48.33 10.98 -1.14
CA GLY A 702 49.09 10.90 -2.39
C GLY A 702 50.54 10.52 -2.09
N HIS A 703 51.01 9.39 -2.63
CA HIS A 703 52.44 9.06 -2.64
C HIS A 703 53.07 9.59 -3.93
N GLN A 704 53.81 10.70 -3.85
CA GLN A 704 54.72 11.09 -4.94
C GLN A 704 55.98 10.23 -4.85
N LEU A 705 56.08 9.22 -5.71
CA LEU A 705 57.25 8.33 -5.83
C LEU A 705 58.36 8.96 -6.71
N GLN A 706 58.67 10.24 -6.52
CA GLN A 706 59.73 10.92 -7.25
C GLN A 706 60.48 11.87 -6.30
N GLY A 707 61.60 11.40 -5.75
CA GLY A 707 62.49 12.18 -4.89
C GLY A 707 63.43 11.30 -4.06
N ASN A 708 64.67 11.76 -3.87
CA ASN A 708 65.72 11.10 -3.08
C ASN A 708 65.21 10.72 -1.67
N VAL A 709 65.78 9.67 -1.07
CA VAL A 709 65.44 9.12 0.26
C VAL A 709 65.45 10.17 1.40
N ALA A 710 66.00 11.36 1.17
CA ALA A 710 66.02 12.49 2.09
C ALA A 710 64.75 13.38 2.09
N GLU A 711 63.86 13.28 1.09
CA GLU A 711 62.64 14.12 0.94
C GLU A 711 61.32 13.40 1.30
N LEU A 712 61.33 12.60 2.36
CA LEU A 712 60.14 11.88 2.86
C LEU A 712 59.07 12.76 3.55
N ASN A 713 59.17 14.09 3.47
CA ASN A 713 58.33 15.03 4.25
C ASN A 713 57.10 15.60 3.50
N GLY A 714 56.85 15.19 2.26
CA GLY A 714 55.73 15.71 1.45
C GLY A 714 54.50 14.81 1.40
N LEU A 715 53.96 14.35 2.54
CA LEU A 715 52.65 13.66 2.55
C LEU A 715 51.53 14.69 2.39
N ASN A 716 51.14 14.97 1.15
CA ASN A 716 49.92 15.72 0.87
C ASN A 716 48.70 14.83 1.11
N SER A 717 47.93 15.17 2.14
CA SER A 717 46.69 14.49 2.52
C SER A 717 45.50 15.35 2.12
N ASN A 718 44.69 14.88 1.17
CA ASN A 718 43.48 15.57 0.73
C ASN A 718 42.24 14.82 1.20
N LEU A 719 41.23 15.56 1.64
CA LEU A 719 39.93 15.01 2.00
C LEU A 719 39.06 14.93 0.75
N ASP A 720 38.56 13.74 0.44
CA ASP A 720 37.67 13.54 -0.70
C ASP A 720 36.35 12.85 -0.35
N ALA A 721 35.33 13.11 -1.18
CA ALA A 721 34.01 12.52 -1.03
C ALA A 721 33.99 11.23 -1.83
N VAL A 722 33.77 10.10 -1.16
CA VAL A 722 33.64 8.81 -1.83
C VAL A 722 32.25 8.26 -1.52
N PRO A 723 31.49 7.78 -2.51
CA PRO A 723 30.20 7.15 -2.26
C PRO A 723 30.38 5.96 -1.31
N VAL A 724 29.45 5.78 -0.38
CA VAL A 724 29.52 4.67 0.60
C VAL A 724 29.47 3.31 -0.10
N ILE A 725 28.73 3.23 -1.21
CA ILE A 725 28.75 2.12 -2.16
C ILE A 725 28.65 2.74 -3.56
N SER A 726 29.52 2.34 -4.48
CA SER A 726 29.50 2.92 -5.84
C SER A 726 28.44 2.28 -6.72
N MET A 727 28.04 2.97 -7.78
CA MET A 727 27.17 2.41 -8.83
C MET A 727 27.74 1.08 -9.37
N GLU A 728 29.05 1.00 -9.61
CA GLU A 728 29.70 -0.21 -10.13
C GLU A 728 29.62 -1.38 -9.16
N GLU A 729 29.68 -1.12 -7.84
CA GLU A 729 29.50 -2.14 -6.81
C GLU A 729 28.05 -2.62 -6.75
N LEU A 730 27.08 -1.69 -6.83
CA LEU A 730 25.65 -2.02 -6.90
C LEU A 730 25.30 -2.91 -8.11
N LEU A 731 25.91 -2.65 -9.27
CA LEU A 731 25.72 -3.47 -10.47
C LEU A 731 26.34 -4.89 -10.36
N ARG A 732 27.11 -5.18 -9.31
CA ARG A 732 27.89 -6.41 -9.12
C ARG A 732 27.63 -7.09 -7.77
N LEU A 733 26.49 -6.80 -7.14
CA LEU A 733 26.08 -7.46 -5.90
C LEU A 733 26.06 -8.99 -6.05
N ARG A 734 26.56 -9.69 -5.04
CA ARG A 734 26.57 -11.16 -5.02
C ARG A 734 25.19 -11.69 -4.67
N THR A 735 24.94 -12.96 -4.99
CA THR A 735 23.67 -13.61 -4.63
C THR A 735 23.38 -13.53 -3.13
N GLY A 736 22.22 -12.95 -2.79
CA GLY A 736 21.74 -12.72 -1.43
C GLY A 736 22.23 -11.42 -0.79
N GLU A 737 23.12 -10.67 -1.46
CA GLU A 737 23.45 -9.31 -1.06
C GLU A 737 22.36 -8.34 -1.50
N MET A 738 22.08 -7.34 -0.68
CA MET A 738 21.04 -6.37 -0.90
C MET A 738 21.40 -5.06 -0.18
N VAL A 739 21.03 -3.94 -0.77
CA VAL A 739 21.06 -2.63 -0.12
C VAL A 739 19.65 -2.20 0.21
N VAL A 740 19.41 -1.78 1.44
CA VAL A 740 18.11 -1.28 1.89
C VAL A 740 18.25 0.18 2.30
N VAL A 741 17.46 1.04 1.67
CA VAL A 741 17.31 2.45 2.05
C VAL A 741 15.97 2.61 2.75
N ARG A 742 15.97 3.29 3.91
CA ARG A 742 14.75 3.57 4.67
C ARG A 742 14.65 5.05 4.99
N SER A 743 13.60 5.68 4.52
CA SER A 743 13.40 7.13 4.65
C SER A 743 12.53 7.51 5.87
N THR A 744 11.62 6.62 6.29
CA THR A 744 10.60 6.91 7.30
C THR A 744 10.99 6.50 8.73
N ALA A 745 12.01 5.67 8.89
CA ALA A 745 12.42 5.15 10.19
C ALA A 745 13.15 6.20 11.04
N ARG A 746 12.54 6.59 12.15
CA ARG A 746 13.05 7.67 13.01
C ARG A 746 13.22 7.27 14.47
N THR A 747 12.74 6.09 14.84
CA THR A 747 12.82 5.58 16.20
C THR A 747 13.24 4.12 16.22
N ASP A 748 13.91 3.72 17.31
CA ASP A 748 14.18 2.31 17.59
C ASP A 748 13.01 1.66 18.37
N GLN A 749 13.13 0.36 18.68
CA GLN A 749 12.09 -0.37 19.45
C GLN A 749 11.82 0.20 20.86
N ARG A 750 12.71 1.05 21.38
CA ARG A 750 12.56 1.71 22.69
C ARG A 750 12.05 3.15 22.55
N GLY A 751 11.67 3.57 21.34
CA GLY A 751 11.19 4.93 21.06
C GLY A 751 12.29 5.99 21.05
N ARG A 752 13.58 5.60 21.04
CA ARG A 752 14.68 6.57 21.00
C ARG A 752 14.84 7.08 19.58
N ILE A 753 15.04 8.39 19.44
CA ILE A 753 15.26 9.04 18.15
C ILE A 753 16.58 8.53 17.54
N ILE A 754 16.50 8.01 16.32
CA ILE A 754 17.62 7.52 15.53
C ILE A 754 17.65 8.18 14.16
N ARG A 755 18.82 8.15 13.53
CA ARG A 755 18.95 8.36 12.09
C ARG A 755 18.90 6.99 11.43
N ALA A 756 18.01 6.80 10.47
CA ALA A 756 17.98 5.58 9.68
C ALA A 756 19.16 5.60 8.70
N ASN A 757 20.20 4.87 9.08
CA ASN A 757 21.31 4.63 8.18
C ASN A 757 20.95 3.48 7.22
N PRO A 758 21.37 3.53 5.95
CA PRO A 758 21.15 2.45 4.99
C PRO A 758 21.67 1.11 5.52
N ILE A 759 21.08 0.00 5.07
CA ILE A 759 21.47 -1.36 5.42
C ILE A 759 22.19 -1.96 4.21
N PHE A 760 23.33 -2.59 4.45
CA PHE A 760 23.97 -3.44 3.45
C PHE A 760 24.05 -4.86 3.97
N ASP A 761 23.21 -5.72 3.41
CA ASP A 761 23.19 -7.14 3.74
C ASP A 761 24.30 -7.86 2.99
N THR A 762 25.38 -8.18 3.71
CA THR A 762 26.53 -8.90 3.14
C THR A 762 27.11 -9.90 4.14
N GLY A 763 27.81 -10.91 3.63
CA GLY A 763 28.51 -11.91 4.45
C GLY A 763 27.58 -12.67 5.39
N LYS A 764 27.64 -12.36 6.69
CA LYS A 764 26.87 -13.04 7.75
C LYS A 764 25.40 -12.62 7.81
N THR A 765 25.07 -11.42 7.31
CA THR A 765 23.71 -10.88 7.32
C THR A 765 22.97 -11.09 5.99
N ARG A 766 23.63 -11.75 5.04
CA ARG A 766 23.14 -12.03 3.70
C ARG A 766 21.78 -12.76 3.72
N MET A 767 20.85 -12.30 2.90
CA MET A 767 19.53 -12.90 2.76
C MET A 767 19.63 -14.33 2.20
N PRO A 768 19.09 -15.34 2.88
CA PRO A 768 19.02 -16.69 2.36
C PRO A 768 17.90 -16.78 1.32
N ALA A 769 18.09 -17.63 0.31
CA ALA A 769 17.01 -17.93 -0.63
C ALA A 769 15.99 -18.89 0.01
N SER A 770 14.71 -18.70 -0.25
CA SER A 770 13.58 -19.47 0.31
C SER A 770 13.79 -20.99 0.22
N TRP A 771 14.29 -21.52 -0.90
CA TRP A 771 14.54 -22.94 -1.08
C TRP A 771 15.63 -23.50 -0.12
N GLN A 772 16.42 -22.66 0.53
CA GLN A 772 17.39 -23.10 1.54
C GLN A 772 16.71 -23.40 2.88
N PHE A 773 15.58 -22.77 3.17
CA PHE A 773 14.99 -22.78 4.51
C PHE A 773 13.48 -23.05 4.58
N LEU A 774 12.72 -22.68 3.55
CA LEU A 774 11.27 -22.88 3.44
C LEU A 774 10.87 -24.10 2.61
N ASN A 775 11.81 -24.93 2.14
CA ASN A 775 11.50 -26.13 1.33
C ASN A 775 10.49 -27.11 1.97
N GLN A 776 10.33 -27.07 3.30
CA GLN A 776 9.35 -27.92 4.02
C GLN A 776 7.99 -27.26 4.16
N THR A 777 7.96 -25.95 4.02
CA THR A 777 6.80 -25.09 4.23
C THR A 777 6.13 -24.79 2.90
N LEU A 778 6.92 -24.44 1.89
CA LEU A 778 6.49 -24.17 0.52
C LEU A 778 6.62 -25.43 -0.34
N ASP A 779 5.58 -25.69 -1.14
CA ASP A 779 5.53 -26.86 -2.00
C ASP A 779 6.15 -26.57 -3.38
N ASN A 780 7.47 -26.68 -3.47
CA ASN A 780 8.22 -26.39 -4.70
C ASN A 780 8.00 -27.39 -5.84
N LYS A 781 7.23 -28.46 -5.62
CA LYS A 781 6.94 -29.47 -6.64
C LYS A 781 5.48 -29.45 -7.11
N ALA A 782 4.59 -28.76 -6.39
CA ALA A 782 3.19 -28.69 -6.75
C ALA A 782 3.00 -27.99 -8.09
N THR A 783 2.18 -28.59 -8.94
CA THR A 783 1.69 -27.95 -10.14
C THR A 783 0.29 -27.39 -9.90
N ILE A 784 -0.18 -26.53 -10.81
CA ILE A 784 -1.57 -26.07 -10.79
C ILE A 784 -2.57 -27.23 -10.89
N TYR A 785 -2.17 -28.37 -11.45
CA TYR A 785 -3.01 -29.55 -11.60
C TYR A 785 -3.22 -30.30 -10.28
N ASP A 786 -2.23 -30.27 -9.38
CA ASP A 786 -2.26 -30.91 -8.06
C ASP A 786 -3.06 -30.12 -7.01
N ILE A 787 -3.60 -28.97 -7.42
CA ILE A 787 -4.33 -28.04 -6.59
C ILE A 787 -5.79 -28.00 -7.00
N ASN A 788 -6.67 -28.21 -6.01
CA ASN A 788 -8.10 -27.99 -6.17
C ASN A 788 -8.39 -26.48 -6.12
N VAL A 789 -9.13 -25.95 -7.10
CA VAL A 789 -9.55 -24.54 -7.14
C VAL A 789 -11.08 -24.53 -7.21
N ASN A 790 -11.72 -23.70 -6.39
CA ASN A 790 -13.16 -23.50 -6.48
C ASN A 790 -13.48 -22.66 -7.73
N THR A 791 -14.19 -23.23 -8.68
CA THR A 791 -14.46 -22.62 -9.99
C THR A 791 -15.96 -22.72 -10.29
N PRO A 792 -16.77 -21.78 -9.76
CA PRO A 792 -18.23 -21.86 -9.87
C PRO A 792 -18.73 -21.68 -11.32
N HIS A 793 -18.00 -20.93 -12.16
CA HIS A 793 -18.34 -20.72 -13.57
C HIS A 793 -18.02 -21.89 -14.51
N LYS A 794 -17.27 -22.92 -14.06
CA LYS A 794 -16.72 -23.98 -14.93
C LYS A 794 -17.76 -24.68 -15.82
N ARG A 795 -18.98 -24.85 -15.33
CA ARG A 795 -20.08 -25.52 -16.02
C ARG A 795 -21.23 -24.59 -16.40
N LEU A 796 -21.02 -23.28 -16.27
CA LEU A 796 -22.04 -22.30 -16.59
C LEU A 796 -22.28 -22.26 -18.10
N MET A 797 -23.56 -22.38 -18.50
CA MET A 797 -23.97 -22.17 -19.88
C MET A 797 -24.30 -20.69 -20.09
N LEU A 798 -23.51 -19.99 -20.90
CA LEU A 798 -23.69 -18.55 -21.15
C LEU A 798 -25.09 -18.22 -21.67
N LYS A 799 -25.67 -19.08 -22.51
CA LYS A 799 -27.04 -18.91 -23.05
C LYS A 799 -28.10 -18.73 -21.95
N SER A 800 -27.89 -19.26 -20.75
CA SER A 800 -28.82 -19.09 -19.62
C SER A 800 -28.82 -17.68 -19.01
N LEU A 801 -27.76 -16.90 -19.24
CA LEU A 801 -27.61 -15.53 -18.75
C LEU A 801 -27.93 -14.48 -19.80
N GLN A 802 -28.21 -14.90 -21.03
CA GLN A 802 -28.41 -14.01 -22.16
C GLN A 802 -29.78 -13.33 -22.13
N TYR A 803 -29.81 -12.05 -22.47
CA TYR A 803 -31.03 -11.40 -22.93
C TYR A 803 -31.21 -11.64 -24.43
N ASP A 804 -32.47 -11.52 -24.86
CA ASP A 804 -32.86 -11.41 -26.25
C ASP A 804 -33.13 -9.93 -26.55
N TYR A 805 -32.20 -9.28 -27.24
CA TYR A 805 -32.27 -7.84 -27.43
C TYR A 805 -33.16 -7.44 -28.60
N ALA A 806 -33.16 -8.22 -29.68
CA ALA A 806 -33.61 -7.74 -30.99
C ALA A 806 -34.25 -8.81 -31.88
N SER A 807 -34.64 -9.97 -31.33
CA SER A 807 -35.44 -10.92 -32.12
C SER A 807 -36.79 -10.31 -32.53
N ASP A 808 -37.38 -10.89 -33.58
CA ASP A 808 -38.72 -10.50 -34.05
C ASP A 808 -39.85 -11.00 -33.11
N GLU A 809 -39.51 -11.66 -32.01
CA GLU A 809 -40.47 -12.09 -30.99
C GLU A 809 -40.95 -10.89 -30.16
N ASN A 810 -42.22 -10.89 -29.75
CA ASN A 810 -42.80 -9.80 -28.93
C ASN A 810 -42.07 -9.60 -27.59
N ASP A 811 -41.34 -10.62 -27.13
CA ASP A 811 -40.63 -10.63 -25.85
C ASP A 811 -39.22 -10.02 -25.95
N SER A 812 -38.75 -9.61 -27.13
CA SER A 812 -37.42 -8.96 -27.26
C SER A 812 -37.37 -7.61 -26.54
N GLU A 813 -36.21 -7.23 -26.01
CA GLU A 813 -36.07 -5.98 -25.25
C GLU A 813 -36.41 -4.73 -26.06
N LEU A 814 -36.11 -4.74 -27.36
CA LEU A 814 -36.52 -3.66 -28.26
C LEU A 814 -38.04 -3.52 -28.32
N ASN A 815 -38.76 -4.65 -28.46
CA ASN A 815 -40.21 -4.65 -28.51
C ASN A 815 -40.85 -4.28 -27.16
N GLN A 816 -40.28 -4.74 -26.04
CA GLN A 816 -40.71 -4.32 -24.71
C GLN A 816 -40.51 -2.82 -24.50
N MET A 817 -39.39 -2.25 -24.96
CA MET A 817 -39.13 -0.82 -24.86
C MET A 817 -40.12 0.00 -25.70
N ILE A 818 -40.50 -0.50 -26.88
CA ILE A 818 -41.57 0.09 -27.71
C ILE A 818 -42.92 0.02 -26.98
N GLN A 819 -43.23 -1.11 -26.34
CA GLN A 819 -44.46 -1.26 -25.55
C GLN A 819 -44.50 -0.25 -24.40
N LEU A 820 -43.44 -0.13 -23.60
CA LEU A 820 -43.32 0.84 -22.51
C LEU A 820 -43.47 2.29 -22.98
N ALA A 821 -42.95 2.62 -24.16
CA ALA A 821 -43.12 3.94 -24.76
C ALA A 821 -44.57 4.20 -25.20
N ASN A 822 -45.30 3.15 -25.60
CA ASN A 822 -46.67 3.21 -26.10
C ASN A 822 -47.74 3.04 -25.01
N GLU A 823 -47.39 2.56 -23.81
CA GLU A 823 -48.33 2.35 -22.71
C GLU A 823 -49.03 3.66 -22.28
N ALA A 824 -50.37 3.65 -22.38
CA ALA A 824 -51.24 4.68 -21.84
C ALA A 824 -51.32 4.56 -20.30
N PRO A 825 -51.56 5.66 -19.54
CA PRO A 825 -51.39 5.66 -18.10
C PRO A 825 -52.27 4.61 -17.40
N THR A 826 -51.68 3.52 -16.96
CA THR A 826 -52.31 2.54 -16.06
C THR A 826 -52.33 3.14 -14.65
N ARG A 827 -53.54 3.48 -14.17
CA ARG A 827 -53.78 3.84 -12.76
C ARG A 827 -53.48 2.64 -11.85
N SER A 828 -52.25 2.47 -11.41
CA SER A 828 -51.94 1.68 -10.20
C SER A 828 -50.50 1.86 -9.74
N ALA A 829 -50.27 2.93 -8.98
CA ALA A 829 -49.49 2.94 -7.75
C ALA A 829 -49.64 4.35 -7.18
N GLN A 830 -50.44 4.50 -6.13
CA GLN A 830 -50.43 5.72 -5.31
C GLN A 830 -49.07 5.78 -4.61
N VAL A 831 -48.10 6.42 -5.27
CA VAL A 831 -47.11 7.20 -4.54
C VAL A 831 -47.86 8.48 -4.17
N ILE A 832 -48.01 8.75 -2.89
CA ILE A 832 -48.43 10.06 -2.40
C ILE A 832 -47.23 10.98 -2.67
N THR A 833 -47.13 11.48 -3.89
CA THR A 833 -46.45 12.74 -4.15
C THR A 833 -47.53 13.81 -4.17
N GLU A 834 -47.49 14.71 -3.19
CA GLU A 834 -48.12 16.01 -3.39
C GLU A 834 -47.58 16.57 -4.71
N PRO A 835 -48.45 16.96 -5.67
CA PRO A 835 -47.97 17.48 -6.93
C PRO A 835 -47.23 18.78 -6.65
N ALA A 836 -45.94 18.83 -6.99
CA ALA A 836 -45.21 20.08 -7.05
C ALA A 836 -45.95 20.99 -8.04
N THR A 837 -46.65 21.98 -7.52
CA THR A 837 -47.38 22.99 -8.29
C THR A 837 -46.38 23.74 -9.14
N THR A 838 -46.60 23.76 -10.46
CA THR A 838 -45.75 24.58 -11.33
C THR A 838 -45.96 26.06 -10.95
N ALA A 839 -44.89 26.87 -10.96
CA ALA A 839 -44.97 28.29 -10.54
C ALA A 839 -46.05 29.11 -11.29
N SER A 840 -46.43 28.67 -12.50
CA SER A 840 -47.52 29.24 -13.29
C SER A 840 -48.92 28.86 -12.78
N GLU A 841 -49.08 27.69 -12.15
CA GLU A 841 -50.33 27.25 -11.51
C GLU A 841 -50.55 27.92 -10.15
N GLU A 842 -49.49 28.12 -9.35
CA GLU A 842 -49.56 28.91 -8.12
C GLU A 842 -49.98 30.36 -8.41
N LEU A 843 -49.40 30.96 -9.46
CA LEU A 843 -49.73 32.33 -9.87
C LEU A 843 -51.18 32.46 -10.34
N ARG A 844 -51.73 31.44 -11.01
CA ARG A 844 -53.15 31.39 -11.39
C ARG A 844 -54.07 31.25 -10.17
N GLN A 845 -53.67 30.48 -9.17
CA GLN A 845 -54.41 30.37 -7.91
C GLN A 845 -54.38 31.68 -7.11
N GLN A 846 -53.25 32.40 -7.10
CA GLN A 846 -53.15 33.73 -6.48
C GLN A 846 -54.03 34.76 -7.20
N LEU A 847 -53.99 34.80 -8.54
CA LEU A 847 -54.86 35.68 -9.34
C LEU A 847 -56.35 35.35 -9.15
N ALA A 848 -56.71 34.08 -8.92
CA ALA A 848 -58.09 33.71 -8.62
C ALA A 848 -58.60 34.20 -7.25
N GLN A 849 -57.69 34.58 -6.33
CA GLN A 849 -58.03 35.12 -5.01
C GLN A 849 -57.99 36.66 -4.96
N GLU A 850 -57.47 37.32 -6.00
CA GLU A 850 -57.36 38.78 -6.08
C GLU A 850 -58.76 39.42 -6.23
N LYS A 851 -59.06 40.41 -5.38
CA LYS A 851 -60.36 41.09 -5.35
C LYS A 851 -60.30 42.54 -5.81
N ASP A 852 -59.11 43.15 -5.88
CA ASP A 852 -58.93 44.54 -6.29
C ASP A 852 -58.18 44.66 -7.63
N TRP A 853 -58.93 44.42 -8.71
CA TRP A 853 -58.42 44.48 -10.08
C TRP A 853 -57.99 45.90 -10.50
N GLY A 854 -58.55 46.95 -9.88
CA GLY A 854 -58.21 48.33 -10.17
C GLY A 854 -56.82 48.72 -9.63
N ALA A 855 -56.45 48.20 -8.46
CA ALA A 855 -55.09 48.34 -7.93
C ALA A 855 -54.06 47.60 -8.81
N LEU A 856 -54.39 46.39 -9.26
CA LEU A 856 -53.54 45.58 -10.14
C LEU A 856 -53.30 46.26 -11.50
N GLN A 857 -54.34 46.88 -12.07
CA GLN A 857 -54.26 47.62 -13.33
C GLN A 857 -53.27 48.81 -13.23
N LYS A 858 -53.37 49.62 -12.17
CA LYS A 858 -52.44 50.73 -11.93
C LYS A 858 -50.99 50.25 -11.75
N GLN A 859 -50.79 49.10 -11.12
CA GLN A 859 -49.47 48.50 -10.95
C GLN A 859 -48.88 48.03 -12.28
N LEU A 860 -49.68 47.38 -13.12
CA LEU A 860 -49.27 46.98 -14.46
C LEU A 860 -48.88 48.20 -15.31
N MET A 861 -49.67 49.27 -15.26
CA MET A 861 -49.34 50.54 -15.93
C MET A 861 -48.01 51.12 -15.45
N ALA A 862 -47.67 51.02 -14.16
CA ALA A 862 -46.40 51.51 -13.63
C ALA A 862 -45.18 50.66 -14.05
N CYS A 863 -45.36 49.39 -14.40
CA CYS A 863 -44.27 48.51 -14.83
C CYS A 863 -43.85 48.71 -16.29
N VAL A 864 -44.74 49.29 -17.11
CA VAL A 864 -44.63 49.39 -18.56
C VAL A 864 -44.35 50.86 -18.92
N ASP A 865 -43.57 51.10 -19.97
CA ASP A 865 -43.23 52.45 -20.41
C ASP A 865 -44.48 53.22 -20.86
N TYR A 866 -44.63 54.47 -20.40
CA TYR A 866 -45.78 55.34 -20.67
C TYR A 866 -46.00 55.60 -22.17
N GLN A 867 -44.93 55.54 -22.97
CA GLN A 867 -45.01 55.71 -24.43
C GLN A 867 -45.30 54.42 -25.21
N SER A 868 -45.38 53.26 -24.53
CA SER A 868 -45.64 51.98 -25.19
C SER A 868 -47.13 51.78 -25.52
N SER A 869 -47.41 51.00 -26.57
CA SER A 869 -48.79 50.63 -26.93
C SER A 869 -49.49 49.86 -25.80
N ALA A 870 -48.74 49.01 -25.08
CA ALA A 870 -49.25 48.24 -23.95
C ALA A 870 -49.73 49.14 -22.79
N TYR A 871 -49.10 50.29 -22.55
CA TYR A 871 -49.59 51.24 -21.53
C TYR A 871 -50.96 51.82 -21.91
N GLY A 872 -51.16 52.17 -23.19
CA GLY A 872 -52.45 52.63 -23.70
C GLY A 872 -53.54 51.56 -23.56
N GLU A 873 -53.24 50.32 -23.95
CA GLU A 873 -54.15 49.19 -23.82
C GLU A 873 -54.56 48.95 -22.36
N ILE A 874 -53.60 48.91 -21.43
CA ILE A 874 -53.87 48.67 -20.00
C ILE A 874 -54.63 49.84 -19.38
N ARG A 875 -54.37 51.09 -19.79
CA ARG A 875 -55.09 52.27 -19.30
C ARG A 875 -56.56 52.26 -19.69
N ASP A 876 -56.86 51.86 -20.92
CA ASP A 876 -58.21 51.94 -21.49
C ASP A 876 -59.05 50.68 -21.20
N LEU A 877 -58.46 49.70 -20.50
CA LEU A 877 -59.12 48.48 -20.04
C LEU A 877 -60.14 48.78 -18.93
N ALA A 878 -61.34 48.22 -19.05
CA ALA A 878 -62.32 48.21 -17.95
C ALA A 878 -61.82 47.30 -16.81
N VAL A 879 -62.09 47.69 -15.55
CA VAL A 879 -61.54 47.04 -14.34
C VAL A 879 -61.90 45.55 -14.25
N ASP A 880 -63.07 45.17 -14.74
CA ASP A 880 -63.57 43.79 -14.81
C ASP A 880 -62.90 42.95 -15.92
N ALA A 881 -62.30 43.58 -16.92
CA ALA A 881 -61.57 42.92 -18.00
C ALA A 881 -60.06 42.75 -17.73
N VAL A 882 -59.54 43.37 -16.65
CA VAL A 882 -58.11 43.30 -16.26
C VAL A 882 -57.68 41.86 -15.96
N ALA A 883 -58.51 41.06 -15.29
CA ALA A 883 -58.21 39.67 -14.96
C ALA A 883 -57.90 38.82 -16.20
N SER A 884 -58.74 38.95 -17.23
CA SER A 884 -58.57 38.26 -18.52
C SER A 884 -57.31 38.73 -19.25
N TYR A 885 -57.00 40.02 -19.19
CA TYR A 885 -55.78 40.57 -19.79
C TYR A 885 -54.50 40.04 -19.12
N VAL A 886 -54.49 39.95 -17.78
CA VAL A 886 -53.36 39.39 -17.01
C VAL A 886 -53.15 37.91 -17.33
N LEU A 887 -54.22 37.13 -17.41
CA LEU A 887 -54.15 35.70 -17.75
C LEU A 887 -53.64 35.47 -19.19
N ALA A 888 -54.00 36.35 -20.13
CA ALA A 888 -53.50 36.31 -21.50
C ALA A 888 -52.02 36.74 -21.61
N HIS A 889 -51.55 37.61 -20.71
CA HIS A 889 -50.21 38.19 -20.72
C HIS A 889 -49.39 37.86 -19.46
N LEU A 890 -49.45 36.60 -18.99
CA LEU A 890 -48.80 36.13 -17.74
C LEU A 890 -47.32 36.49 -17.63
N LYS A 891 -46.55 36.43 -18.73
CA LYS A 891 -45.12 36.82 -18.74
C LYS A 891 -44.88 38.29 -18.39
N LEU A 892 -45.79 39.20 -18.76
CA LEU A 892 -45.70 40.62 -18.42
C LEU A 892 -45.94 40.82 -16.92
N TYR A 893 -46.90 40.08 -16.36
CA TYR A 893 -47.22 40.11 -14.94
C TYR A 893 -46.12 39.48 -14.07
N GLU A 894 -45.53 38.35 -14.49
CA GLU A 894 -44.34 37.78 -13.85
C GLU A 894 -43.17 38.77 -13.83
N LYS A 895 -42.97 39.52 -14.91
CA LYS A 895 -41.94 40.57 -14.98
C LYS A 895 -42.21 41.72 -14.00
N CYS A 896 -43.47 42.12 -13.83
CA CYS A 896 -43.88 43.07 -12.78
C CYS A 896 -43.57 42.54 -11.38
N ILE A 897 -43.93 41.29 -11.08
CA ILE A 897 -43.70 40.67 -9.76
C ILE A 897 -42.20 40.58 -9.46
N ARG A 898 -41.38 40.14 -10.43
CA ARG A 898 -39.93 40.06 -10.24
C ARG A 898 -39.29 41.41 -9.96
N LYS A 899 -39.74 42.49 -10.62
CA LYS A 899 -39.32 43.88 -10.35
C LYS A 899 -39.68 44.37 -8.94
N ARG A 900 -40.60 43.70 -8.24
CA ARG A 900 -41.03 44.01 -6.88
C ARG A 900 -40.20 43.28 -5.82
N VAL A 901 -39.57 42.16 -6.20
CA VAL A 901 -38.72 41.33 -5.32
C VAL A 901 -37.25 41.79 -5.39
N SER A 902 -36.81 42.39 -6.49
CA SER A 902 -35.56 43.17 -6.59
C SER A 902 -35.74 44.59 -6.08
#